data_AF-A0A024TBC8-F1
#
_entry.id   AF-A0A024TBC8-F1
#
_cell.length_a   1.000
_cell.length_b   1.000
_cell.length_c   1.000
_cell.angle_alpha   90.00
_cell.angle_beta   90.00
_cell.angle_gamma   90.00
#
_symmetry.space_group_name_H-M   'P 1'
#
loop_
_entity.id
_entity.type
_entity.pdbx_description
1 polymer ?
#
loop_
_entity_poly.entity_id
_entity_poly.type
_entity_poly.pdbx_seq_one_letter_code
_entity_poly.pdbx_strand_id
1 'polypeptide(L)'
;MVGANQTSSKYSVNVRHEGSKLTVDGIKQAFTKTFRRGQDSIDKSNTHSSGQHHAMEVASRDKRFDIYFRLFVNCSEFFVVGLLLIVHISLNFAGLWSRQTTTAHPAIASTWSTVGDACLLTSAGFKSCSPSEANLTTSDAWAAIGTSLARQLGATLVDNSMSLAVTTCAFGLDKGYGGIVFLLSTHRVPDCAPQTAETLVSIAMLETAFDDTDAVQYLLTTYADDDEVALDVRMDTDGSKTSVFANVTKEFVAPNGSVTYARPNHTNWRYQAVPFHLRYVFHYSCTSEVVQGNAWTSHIGELSGLALQVGHTCQHDVSNGIEITVAQCIAIAVMLHLFGGDMFTTLVGVQGVLLGKPVLTYDFLSGLERRRLVMALLVVIRIGGIFYLEIARLYHDTAGQKFIFYVVCAMASGLFTLVVFWIMVMIQHLPSPSFLKGKVIRIFAPFMHMGTLGLSLIIVVSWDVSSTFYEPLWQRSQSNLTFVVQNKTLVSGAYDQLEVLSCVQMLLPDLFLASGIMIILSILYPMVRHRRIYLDLAYFEHNEFLTREFVPSYVTCLPLYESECIKYGNKLFVKASTLAVLGYGIIEEQASSVIEVKPLGTKVVEPSFVVLSLYDLMMALSYVRAYAPRIVCTVQSYQFQAVPKGTKIRKTTKYRLNKGTCVS
;
A
#
# COMPACT_ATOMS: atom_id res chain seq x y z
N MET A 1 4.77 -66.36 70.33
CA MET A 1 5.98 -66.57 69.50
C MET A 1 5.94 -65.57 68.36
N VAL A 2 7.03 -64.82 68.11
CA VAL A 2 7.34 -64.02 66.89
C VAL A 2 6.22 -63.06 66.41
N GLY A 3 6.23 -61.72 66.53
CA GLY A 3 7.30 -60.73 66.75
C GLY A 3 7.94 -60.27 65.42
N ALA A 4 8.04 -58.99 65.03
CA ALA A 4 7.46 -57.71 65.46
C ALA A 4 7.67 -56.69 64.27
N ASN A 5 7.19 -55.44 64.21
CA ASN A 5 6.40 -54.58 65.11
C ASN A 5 5.60 -53.53 64.28
N GLN A 6 4.79 -52.67 64.91
CA GLN A 6 4.16 -51.49 64.31
C GLN A 6 5.11 -50.27 64.21
N THR A 7 4.81 -49.31 63.33
CA THR A 7 4.56 -47.89 63.72
C THR A 7 3.96 -47.06 62.58
N SER A 8 3.15 -46.06 62.97
CA SER A 8 2.44 -45.12 62.10
C SER A 8 3.15 -43.76 62.04
N SER A 9 3.06 -43.03 60.91
CA SER A 9 2.96 -41.56 60.93
C SER A 9 2.68 -40.93 59.56
N LYS A 10 1.54 -40.22 59.48
CA LYS A 10 1.28 -38.92 58.80
C LYS A 10 2.04 -38.59 57.49
N TYR A 11 1.27 -38.40 56.41
CA TYR A 11 1.60 -37.43 55.36
C TYR A 11 0.61 -36.26 55.41
N SER A 12 1.13 -35.05 55.62
CA SER A 12 0.37 -33.80 55.60
C SER A 12 0.19 -33.29 54.17
N VAL A 13 -1.04 -32.96 53.80
CA VAL A 13 -1.30 -32.12 52.62
C VAL A 13 -0.76 -30.72 52.93
N ASN A 14 0.16 -30.23 52.12
CA ASN A 14 0.71 -28.88 52.25
C ASN A 14 0.37 -28.07 51.00
N VAL A 15 -0.77 -27.36 51.04
CA VAL A 15 -1.16 -26.41 50.00
C VAL A 15 -0.26 -25.19 50.12
N ARG A 16 0.74 -25.06 49.23
CA ARG A 16 1.54 -23.85 49.13
C ARG A 16 1.04 -23.00 47.96
N HIS A 17 0.31 -21.93 48.28
CA HIS A 17 0.14 -20.82 47.34
C HIS A 17 1.49 -20.13 47.14
N GLU A 18 2.14 -20.40 46.01
CA GLU A 18 3.20 -19.54 45.48
C GLU A 18 2.75 -19.01 44.12
N GLY A 19 2.44 -17.72 44.09
CA GLY A 19 2.15 -16.99 42.85
C GLY A 19 3.43 -16.83 42.05
N SER A 20 3.78 -17.82 41.22
CA SER A 20 4.94 -17.74 40.34
C SER A 20 4.67 -16.72 39.22
N LYS A 21 5.16 -15.49 39.38
CA LYS A 21 5.38 -14.59 38.23
C LYS A 21 6.24 -15.35 37.23
N LEU A 22 5.78 -15.40 35.98
CA LEU A 22 6.49 -16.07 34.88
C LEU A 22 7.75 -15.27 34.53
N THR A 23 8.84 -15.45 35.28
CA THR A 23 10.11 -14.76 35.02
C THR A 23 10.86 -15.44 33.89
N VAL A 24 11.48 -14.62 33.04
CA VAL A 24 12.19 -15.05 31.82
C VAL A 24 13.27 -16.11 32.14
N ASP A 25 13.88 -16.06 33.32
CA ASP A 25 14.94 -16.99 33.72
C ASP A 25 14.43 -18.39 34.09
N GLY A 26 13.18 -18.54 34.56
CA GLY A 26 12.54 -19.85 34.74
C GLY A 26 12.33 -20.57 33.40
N ILE A 27 11.91 -19.81 32.38
CA ILE A 27 11.77 -20.32 31.00
C ILE A 27 13.15 -20.67 30.43
N LYS A 28 14.18 -19.83 30.62
CA LYS A 28 15.57 -20.15 30.21
C LYS A 28 16.09 -21.44 30.86
N GLN A 29 15.84 -21.66 32.16
CA GLN A 29 16.30 -22.86 32.85
C GLN A 29 15.59 -24.14 32.37
N ALA A 30 14.27 -24.09 32.14
CA ALA A 30 13.55 -25.21 31.54
C ALA A 30 14.05 -25.53 30.11
N PHE A 31 14.32 -24.51 29.29
CA PHE A 31 14.87 -24.68 27.94
C PHE A 31 16.30 -25.24 27.95
N THR A 32 17.19 -24.74 28.81
CA THR A 32 18.57 -25.24 28.88
C THR A 32 18.63 -26.68 29.39
N LYS A 33 17.81 -27.05 30.39
CA LYS A 33 17.82 -28.41 30.96
C LYS A 33 17.32 -29.46 29.97
N THR A 34 16.43 -29.09 29.05
CA THR A 34 15.92 -29.98 27.98
C THR A 34 16.93 -30.16 26.85
N PHE A 35 17.73 -29.14 26.52
CA PHE A 35 18.70 -29.19 25.41
C PHE A 35 20.11 -29.68 25.79
N ARG A 36 20.55 -29.52 27.05
CA ARG A 36 21.90 -29.95 27.48
C ARG A 36 22.14 -31.46 27.29
N ARG A 37 21.07 -32.26 27.34
CA ARG A 37 21.10 -33.73 27.19
C ARG A 37 21.48 -34.22 25.78
N GLY A 38 21.61 -33.32 24.79
CA GLY A 38 22.02 -33.65 23.43
C GLY A 38 23.46 -33.28 23.07
N GLN A 39 24.26 -32.75 24.02
CA GLN A 39 25.56 -32.15 23.71
C GLN A 39 26.76 -32.90 24.32
N ASP A 40 26.57 -33.66 25.41
CA ASP A 40 27.65 -34.34 26.14
C ASP A 40 28.14 -35.65 25.46
N SER A 41 27.68 -36.00 24.24
CA SER A 41 27.99 -37.28 23.57
C SER A 41 28.86 -37.17 22.30
N ILE A 42 29.42 -36.00 21.99
CA ILE A 42 30.11 -35.74 20.71
C ILE A 42 31.64 -35.71 20.83
N ASP A 43 32.19 -35.45 22.02
CA ASP A 43 33.62 -35.07 22.22
C ASP A 43 34.66 -36.20 22.14
N LYS A 44 34.35 -37.38 21.58
CA LYS A 44 35.33 -38.49 21.44
C LYS A 44 35.22 -39.27 20.12
N SER A 45 35.64 -38.67 19.00
CA SER A 45 36.02 -39.40 17.78
C SER A 45 36.90 -38.58 16.82
N ASN A 46 38.11 -39.08 16.54
CA ASN A 46 38.99 -38.83 15.40
C ASN A 46 39.44 -37.37 15.08
N THR A 47 40.74 -37.12 15.29
CA THR A 47 41.42 -35.82 15.25
C THR A 47 41.77 -35.28 13.85
N HIS A 48 41.59 -36.04 12.76
CA HIS A 48 42.06 -35.61 11.43
C HIS A 48 41.03 -34.83 10.58
N SER A 49 39.73 -35.10 10.70
CA SER A 49 38.68 -34.30 10.02
C SER A 49 38.25 -33.08 10.84
N SER A 50 38.31 -33.18 12.17
CA SER A 50 38.01 -32.09 13.12
C SER A 50 38.79 -30.80 12.81
N GLY A 51 40.08 -30.91 12.48
CA GLY A 51 40.92 -29.75 12.14
C GLY A 51 40.48 -29.00 10.88
N GLN A 52 40.04 -29.71 9.84
CA GLN A 52 39.50 -29.08 8.62
C GLN A 52 38.15 -28.41 8.91
N HIS A 53 37.29 -29.08 9.66
CA HIS A 53 35.96 -28.58 10.03
C HIS A 53 36.05 -27.26 10.83
N HIS A 54 36.96 -27.19 11.82
CA HIS A 54 37.22 -25.96 12.58
C HIS A 54 37.91 -24.87 11.73
N ALA A 55 38.87 -25.23 10.86
CA ALA A 55 39.55 -24.24 10.02
C ALA A 55 38.57 -23.53 9.05
N MET A 56 37.65 -24.28 8.44
CA MET A 56 36.61 -23.71 7.57
C MET A 56 35.60 -22.86 8.35
N GLU A 57 35.21 -23.29 9.55
CA GLU A 57 34.30 -22.54 10.43
C GLU A 57 34.93 -21.21 10.90
N VAL A 58 36.22 -21.19 11.24
CA VAL A 58 36.96 -19.98 11.61
C VAL A 58 37.15 -19.04 10.41
N ALA A 59 37.45 -19.57 9.23
CA ALA A 59 37.59 -18.79 7.99
C ALA A 59 36.27 -18.17 7.49
N SER A 60 35.12 -18.70 7.93
CA SER A 60 33.79 -18.20 7.55
C SER A 60 33.30 -16.97 8.32
N ARG A 61 34.10 -16.40 9.24
CA ARG A 61 33.70 -15.24 10.06
C ARG A 61 33.66 -13.93 9.29
N ASP A 62 32.49 -13.63 8.73
CA ASP A 62 32.17 -12.30 8.17
C ASP A 62 32.29 -11.18 9.24
N LYS A 63 32.57 -9.95 8.78
CA LYS A 63 32.68 -8.78 9.66
C LYS A 63 31.32 -8.48 10.32
N ARG A 64 31.31 -8.27 11.64
CA ARG A 64 30.08 -8.00 12.41
C ARG A 64 29.19 -6.91 11.77
N PHE A 65 29.78 -5.81 11.30
CA PHE A 65 29.05 -4.73 10.65
C PHE A 65 28.30 -5.19 9.38
N ASP A 66 28.94 -5.99 8.53
CA ASP A 66 28.32 -6.48 7.29
C ASP A 66 27.17 -7.47 7.59
N ILE A 67 27.27 -8.26 8.67
CA ILE A 67 26.19 -9.12 9.16
C ILE A 67 24.99 -8.28 9.63
N TYR A 68 25.22 -7.26 10.47
CA TYR A 68 24.15 -6.37 10.94
C TYR A 68 23.48 -5.60 9.79
N PHE A 69 24.27 -5.11 8.84
CA PHE A 69 23.76 -4.36 7.69
C PHE A 69 22.91 -5.23 6.75
N ARG A 70 23.37 -6.43 6.38
CA ARG A 70 22.58 -7.41 5.60
C ARG A 70 21.27 -7.77 6.30
N LEU A 71 21.33 -7.98 7.61
CA LEU A 71 20.15 -8.33 8.41
C LEU A 71 19.15 -7.17 8.48
N PHE A 72 19.63 -5.94 8.69
CA PHE A 72 18.79 -4.73 8.70
C PHE A 72 18.08 -4.54 7.36
N VAL A 73 18.79 -4.67 6.23
CA VAL A 73 18.21 -4.61 4.88
C VAL A 73 17.08 -5.63 4.72
N ASN A 74 17.34 -6.92 4.99
CA ASN A 74 16.30 -7.94 4.86
C ASN A 74 15.09 -7.66 5.77
N CYS A 75 15.32 -7.29 7.03
CA CYS A 75 14.23 -6.93 7.95
C CYS A 75 13.42 -5.72 7.46
N SER A 76 14.07 -4.74 6.82
CA SER A 76 13.40 -3.58 6.26
C SER A 76 12.53 -3.94 5.04
N GLU A 77 12.94 -4.91 4.22
CA GLU A 77 12.09 -5.48 3.15
C GLU A 77 10.83 -6.13 3.70
N PHE A 78 10.97 -7.03 4.68
CA PHE A 78 9.82 -7.70 5.29
C PHE A 78 8.87 -6.70 5.98
N PHE A 79 9.42 -5.64 6.58
CA PHE A 79 8.63 -4.54 7.12
C PHE A 79 7.86 -3.78 6.03
N VAL A 80 8.51 -3.42 4.91
CA VAL A 80 7.85 -2.76 3.77
C VAL A 80 6.76 -3.65 3.17
N VAL A 81 7.02 -4.94 2.94
CA VAL A 81 6.01 -5.89 2.43
C VAL A 81 4.83 -6.02 3.40
N GLY A 82 5.08 -6.08 4.71
CA GLY A 82 4.04 -6.10 5.74
C GLY A 82 3.21 -4.82 5.77
N LEU A 83 3.85 -3.64 5.68
CA LEU A 83 3.19 -2.34 5.62
C LEU A 83 2.29 -2.21 4.38
N LEU A 84 2.77 -2.68 3.22
CA LEU A 84 1.99 -2.68 1.98
C LEU A 84 0.78 -3.63 2.04
N LEU A 85 0.92 -4.78 2.70
CA LEU A 85 -0.20 -5.69 2.95
C LEU A 85 -1.24 -5.05 3.87
N ILE A 86 -0.81 -4.35 4.93
CA ILE A 86 -1.70 -3.59 5.82
C ILE A 86 -2.44 -2.52 5.02
N VAL A 87 -1.75 -1.71 4.22
CA VAL A 87 -2.39 -0.67 3.39
C VAL A 87 -3.37 -1.26 2.38
N HIS A 88 -3.04 -2.36 1.71
CA HIS A 88 -3.98 -3.06 0.82
C HIS A 88 -5.25 -3.50 1.55
N ILE A 89 -5.11 -4.09 2.76
CA ILE A 89 -6.24 -4.52 3.57
C ILE A 89 -7.08 -3.31 4.02
N SER A 90 -6.44 -2.25 4.54
CA SER A 90 -7.11 -1.02 4.98
C SER A 90 -7.87 -0.33 3.84
N LEU A 91 -7.28 -0.25 2.64
CA LEU A 91 -7.97 0.33 1.48
C LEU A 91 -9.18 -0.52 1.06
N ASN A 92 -9.07 -1.86 1.05
CA ASN A 92 -10.22 -2.72 0.75
C ASN A 92 -11.37 -2.51 1.75
N PHE A 93 -11.08 -2.42 3.05
CA PHE A 93 -12.09 -2.09 4.05
C PHE A 93 -12.67 -0.68 3.91
N ALA A 94 -11.91 0.28 3.39
CA ALA A 94 -12.36 1.65 3.17
C ALA A 94 -13.12 1.87 1.85
N GLY A 95 -13.41 0.81 1.08
CA GLY A 95 -14.04 0.92 -0.25
C GLY A 95 -13.04 1.19 -1.37
N LEU A 96 -12.14 0.25 -1.63
CA LEU A 96 -11.08 0.40 -2.66
C LEU A 96 -11.62 0.49 -4.10
N TRP A 97 -12.75 -0.14 -4.40
CA TRP A 97 -13.27 -0.21 -5.78
C TRP A 97 -14.59 0.53 -5.96
N SER A 98 -15.32 0.69 -4.88
CA SER A 98 -16.52 1.51 -4.82
C SER A 98 -16.57 2.12 -3.42
N ARG A 99 -16.72 3.44 -3.35
CA ARG A 99 -16.87 4.17 -2.10
C ARG A 99 -17.84 5.33 -2.30
N GLN A 100 -18.74 5.48 -1.35
CA GLN A 100 -19.57 6.65 -1.17
C GLN A 100 -19.09 7.42 0.07
N THR A 101 -19.09 8.75 0.01
CA THR A 101 -18.81 9.63 1.15
C THR A 101 -19.65 10.90 1.01
N THR A 102 -20.33 11.28 2.10
CA THR A 102 -21.29 12.38 2.16
C THR A 102 -20.68 13.53 2.96
N THR A 103 -20.32 14.62 2.30
CA THR A 103 -19.64 15.76 2.91
C THR A 103 -20.56 16.97 3.02
N ALA A 104 -20.54 17.65 4.17
CA ALA A 104 -21.20 18.93 4.36
C ALA A 104 -20.19 20.08 4.21
N HIS A 105 -20.63 21.19 3.63
CA HIS A 105 -19.86 22.43 3.51
C HIS A 105 -20.42 23.47 4.49
N PRO A 106 -19.87 23.57 5.72
CA PRO A 106 -20.36 24.52 6.71
C PRO A 106 -20.11 25.97 6.26
N ALA A 107 -21.05 26.86 6.58
CA ALA A 107 -21.04 28.28 6.26
C ALA A 107 -20.02 29.08 7.11
N ILE A 108 -18.72 28.90 6.80
CA ILE A 108 -17.61 29.52 7.53
C ILE A 108 -17.01 30.65 6.70
N ALA A 109 -16.75 31.80 7.32
CA ALA A 109 -16.27 33.03 6.66
C ALA A 109 -14.90 32.92 5.94
N SER A 110 -14.15 31.83 6.15
CA SER A 110 -12.91 31.53 5.41
C SER A 110 -13.16 30.94 4.02
N THR A 111 -14.30 30.28 3.82
CA THR A 111 -14.65 29.50 2.62
C THR A 111 -15.91 30.01 1.91
N TRP A 112 -16.77 30.73 2.62
CA TRP A 112 -17.99 31.36 2.13
C TRP A 112 -17.83 32.88 2.03
N SER A 113 -18.50 33.47 1.04
CA SER A 113 -18.41 34.90 0.74
C SER A 113 -19.73 35.42 0.17
N THR A 114 -20.06 36.68 0.46
CA THR A 114 -21.25 37.35 -0.08
C THR A 114 -20.98 37.88 -1.49
N VAL A 115 -21.89 37.60 -2.42
CA VAL A 115 -21.93 38.14 -3.79
C VAL A 115 -22.85 39.36 -3.86
N GLY A 116 -23.97 39.29 -3.16
CA GLY A 116 -24.93 40.37 -2.99
C GLY A 116 -26.07 39.96 -2.05
N ASP A 117 -26.80 40.95 -1.58
CA ASP A 117 -27.79 40.86 -0.49
C ASP A 117 -29.00 41.78 -0.72
N ALA A 118 -29.10 42.37 -1.93
CA ALA A 118 -30.14 43.33 -2.32
C ALA A 118 -31.36 42.68 -2.99
N CYS A 119 -31.25 41.40 -3.34
CA CYS A 119 -32.23 40.69 -4.14
C CYS A 119 -33.47 40.28 -3.32
N LEU A 120 -34.65 40.50 -3.89
CA LEU A 120 -35.93 40.10 -3.32
C LEU A 120 -36.60 39.07 -4.21
N LEU A 121 -37.01 37.94 -3.65
CA LEU A 121 -37.85 36.96 -4.35
C LEU A 121 -39.31 37.33 -4.18
N THR A 122 -40.04 37.41 -5.29
CA THR A 122 -41.50 37.60 -5.33
C THR A 122 -42.15 36.47 -6.11
N SER A 123 -43.48 36.36 -6.10
CA SER A 123 -44.22 35.40 -6.94
C SER A 123 -43.97 35.53 -8.46
N ALA A 124 -43.40 36.65 -8.91
CA ALA A 124 -42.95 36.88 -10.29
C ALA A 124 -41.45 36.58 -10.53
N GLY A 125 -40.75 36.03 -9.53
CA GLY A 125 -39.30 35.84 -9.53
C GLY A 125 -38.53 36.98 -8.86
N PHE A 126 -37.23 37.05 -9.17
CA PHE A 126 -36.26 37.99 -8.61
C PHE A 126 -36.55 39.46 -8.96
N LYS A 127 -36.37 40.36 -7.99
CA LYS A 127 -36.48 41.82 -8.12
C LYS A 127 -35.41 42.52 -7.29
N SER A 128 -35.05 43.76 -7.67
CA SER A 128 -34.12 44.64 -6.93
C SER A 128 -32.68 44.14 -6.73
N CYS A 129 -32.30 43.03 -7.35
CA CYS A 129 -31.00 42.39 -7.18
C CYS A 129 -29.85 43.26 -7.69
N SER A 130 -28.68 43.12 -7.07
CA SER A 130 -27.49 43.90 -7.41
C SER A 130 -26.88 43.46 -8.76
N PRO A 131 -26.09 44.33 -9.43
CA PRO A 131 -25.39 43.94 -10.66
C PRO A 131 -24.39 42.79 -10.48
N SER A 132 -23.83 42.59 -9.28
CA SER A 132 -22.95 41.44 -9.00
C SER A 132 -23.69 40.12 -8.95
N GLU A 133 -24.96 40.12 -8.53
CA GLU A 133 -25.82 38.94 -8.54
C GLU A 133 -26.34 38.64 -9.95
N ALA A 134 -26.91 39.64 -10.63
CA ALA A 134 -27.48 39.47 -11.96
C ALA A 134 -26.46 39.05 -13.04
N ASN A 135 -25.18 39.35 -12.83
CA ASN A 135 -24.08 38.97 -13.73
C ASN A 135 -23.47 37.58 -13.44
N LEU A 136 -24.00 36.82 -12.46
CA LEU A 136 -23.54 35.45 -12.19
C LEU A 136 -23.82 34.48 -13.34
N THR A 137 -24.91 34.71 -14.06
CA THR A 137 -25.39 33.88 -15.17
C THR A 137 -25.75 34.77 -16.37
N THR A 138 -26.26 34.17 -17.46
CA THR A 138 -26.96 34.96 -18.48
C THR A 138 -28.23 35.61 -17.88
N SER A 139 -28.69 36.71 -18.48
CA SER A 139 -29.91 37.42 -18.04
C SER A 139 -31.15 36.52 -18.09
N ASP A 140 -31.27 35.68 -19.12
CA ASP A 140 -32.40 34.77 -19.28
C ASP A 140 -32.37 33.64 -18.24
N ALA A 141 -31.17 33.08 -17.97
CA ALA A 141 -30.99 32.09 -16.90
C ALA A 141 -31.26 32.69 -15.51
N TRP A 142 -30.84 33.94 -15.25
CA TRP A 142 -31.09 34.62 -13.97
C TRP A 142 -32.59 34.79 -13.70
N ALA A 143 -33.35 35.24 -14.71
CA ALA A 143 -34.81 35.34 -14.63
C ALA A 143 -35.48 33.97 -14.46
N ALA A 144 -34.97 32.94 -15.13
CA ALA A 144 -35.47 31.56 -15.02
C ALA A 144 -35.18 30.91 -13.65
N ILE A 145 -34.00 31.16 -13.06
CA ILE A 145 -33.67 30.74 -11.68
C ILE A 145 -34.64 31.41 -10.69
N GLY A 146 -34.83 32.72 -10.79
CA GLY A 146 -35.76 33.44 -9.91
C GLY A 146 -37.21 32.96 -10.05
N THR A 147 -37.69 32.70 -11.26
CA THR A 147 -39.06 32.17 -11.47
C THR A 147 -39.20 30.69 -11.08
N SER A 148 -38.14 29.88 -11.20
CA SER A 148 -38.07 28.51 -10.66
C SER A 148 -38.19 28.51 -9.13
N LEU A 149 -37.36 29.29 -8.43
CA LEU A 149 -37.44 29.44 -6.97
C LEU A 149 -38.81 29.96 -6.51
N ALA A 150 -39.37 30.96 -7.21
CA ALA A 150 -40.70 31.48 -6.90
C ALA A 150 -41.82 30.44 -7.06
N ARG A 151 -41.70 29.53 -8.05
CA ARG A 151 -42.64 28.41 -8.23
C ARG A 151 -42.47 27.34 -7.15
N GLN A 152 -41.22 26.99 -6.81
CA GLN A 152 -40.92 25.99 -5.78
C GLN A 152 -41.37 26.44 -4.38
N LEU A 153 -41.27 27.75 -4.09
CA LEU A 153 -41.75 28.38 -2.85
C LEU A 153 -43.16 28.99 -2.98
N GLY A 154 -43.93 28.51 -3.96
CA GLY A 154 -45.19 29.13 -4.38
C GLY A 154 -46.22 29.29 -3.26
N ALA A 155 -46.37 28.29 -2.39
CA ALA A 155 -47.29 28.36 -1.25
C ALA A 155 -46.92 29.51 -0.30
N THR A 156 -45.66 29.54 0.18
CA THR A 156 -45.16 30.54 1.13
C THR A 156 -45.26 31.98 0.60
N LEU A 157 -45.02 32.18 -0.70
CA LEU A 157 -45.08 33.48 -1.37
C LEU A 157 -46.51 33.93 -1.67
N VAL A 158 -47.41 33.01 -2.03
CA VAL A 158 -48.80 33.34 -2.40
C VAL A 158 -49.67 33.58 -1.17
N ASP A 159 -49.58 32.72 -0.14
CA ASP A 159 -50.45 32.80 1.04
C ASP A 159 -50.19 34.06 1.90
N ASN A 160 -48.93 34.52 1.94
CA ASN A 160 -48.52 35.65 2.76
C ASN A 160 -48.44 37.00 2.01
N SER A 161 -48.51 37.00 0.67
CA SER A 161 -48.22 38.18 -0.18
C SER A 161 -46.86 38.86 0.08
N MET A 162 -45.90 38.12 0.65
CA MET A 162 -44.59 38.63 1.07
C MET A 162 -43.55 38.55 -0.04
N SER A 163 -42.53 39.39 0.06
CA SER A 163 -41.25 39.24 -0.64
C SER A 163 -40.22 38.65 0.31
N LEU A 164 -39.51 37.60 -0.11
CA LEU A 164 -38.41 37.02 0.67
C LEU A 164 -37.11 37.77 0.37
N ALA A 165 -36.32 38.05 1.41
CA ALA A 165 -34.95 38.52 1.27
C ALA A 165 -34.07 37.37 0.75
N VAL A 166 -33.27 37.62 -0.28
CA VAL A 166 -32.33 36.66 -0.86
C VAL A 166 -30.91 37.18 -0.69
N THR A 167 -30.09 36.42 0.04
CA THR A 167 -28.64 36.62 0.02
C THR A 167 -28.01 35.61 -0.93
N THR A 168 -27.22 36.12 -1.87
CA THR A 168 -26.47 35.32 -2.82
C THR A 168 -25.04 35.14 -2.32
N CYS A 169 -24.67 33.90 -2.04
CA CYS A 169 -23.38 33.49 -1.48
C CYS A 169 -22.58 32.68 -2.50
N ALA A 170 -21.25 32.71 -2.40
CA ALA A 170 -20.35 31.84 -3.13
C ALA A 170 -19.40 31.13 -2.15
N PHE A 171 -19.25 29.81 -2.30
CA PHE A 171 -18.26 29.04 -1.55
C PHE A 171 -17.13 28.54 -2.47
N GLY A 172 -15.91 28.44 -1.95
CA GLY A 172 -14.75 27.92 -2.69
C GLY A 172 -13.99 28.96 -3.55
N LEU A 173 -14.25 30.26 -3.39
CA LEU A 173 -13.48 31.34 -4.07
C LEU A 173 -12.00 31.42 -3.66
N ASP A 174 -11.63 30.80 -2.55
CA ASP A 174 -10.26 30.60 -2.09
C ASP A 174 -9.52 29.57 -2.95
N LYS A 175 -10.24 28.54 -3.42
CA LYS A 175 -9.74 27.44 -4.25
C LYS A 175 -9.96 27.63 -5.76
N GLY A 176 -10.88 28.51 -6.14
CA GLY A 176 -11.26 28.77 -7.54
C GLY A 176 -12.33 27.84 -8.10
N TYR A 177 -12.88 26.94 -7.27
CA TYR A 177 -13.99 26.06 -7.65
C TYR A 177 -14.97 25.85 -6.48
N GLY A 178 -16.24 25.66 -6.79
CA GLY A 178 -17.31 25.50 -5.81
C GLY A 178 -18.69 25.75 -6.42
N GLY A 179 -19.57 26.42 -5.69
CA GLY A 179 -20.93 26.71 -6.13
C GLY A 179 -21.48 28.03 -5.57
N ILE A 180 -22.61 28.45 -6.14
CA ILE A 180 -23.41 29.57 -5.64
C ILE A 180 -24.50 29.03 -4.73
N VAL A 181 -24.84 29.75 -3.67
CA VAL A 181 -25.90 29.39 -2.72
C VAL A 181 -26.82 30.59 -2.51
N PHE A 182 -28.12 30.39 -2.67
CA PHE A 182 -29.16 31.35 -2.33
C PHE A 182 -29.73 31.01 -0.96
N LEU A 183 -29.69 31.98 -0.05
CA LEU A 183 -30.27 31.90 1.28
C LEU A 183 -31.52 32.78 1.32
N LEU A 184 -32.68 32.21 1.68
CA LEU A 184 -33.96 32.92 1.62
C LEU A 184 -34.60 33.03 3.00
N SER A 185 -35.00 34.24 3.39
CA SER A 185 -35.61 34.53 4.70
C SER A 185 -36.71 35.59 4.62
N THR A 186 -37.57 35.60 5.63
CA THR A 186 -38.77 36.45 5.79
C THR A 186 -38.48 37.74 6.55
N HIS A 187 -37.75 37.67 7.66
CA HIS A 187 -37.62 38.77 8.64
C HIS A 187 -36.35 39.61 8.49
N ARG A 188 -35.25 39.00 8.02
CA ARG A 188 -33.93 39.64 7.93
C ARG A 188 -33.14 39.06 6.76
N VAL A 189 -32.33 39.89 6.11
CA VAL A 189 -31.32 39.45 5.13
C VAL A 189 -30.29 38.54 5.84
N PRO A 190 -30.17 37.25 5.45
CA PRO A 190 -29.27 36.30 6.13
C PRO A 190 -27.80 36.52 5.75
N ASP A 191 -26.88 36.32 6.70
CA ASP A 191 -25.44 36.45 6.47
C ASP A 191 -24.85 35.14 5.89
N CYS A 192 -24.03 35.20 4.83
CA CYS A 192 -23.41 34.01 4.21
C CYS A 192 -22.48 33.17 5.10
N ALA A 193 -22.12 33.69 6.28
CA ALA A 193 -21.30 33.01 7.28
C ALA A 193 -21.73 33.47 8.69
N PRO A 194 -22.87 32.97 9.19
CA PRO A 194 -23.56 33.56 10.33
C PRO A 194 -22.79 33.30 11.64
N GLN A 195 -22.62 34.35 12.45
CA GLN A 195 -21.94 34.26 13.76
C GLN A 195 -22.84 33.70 14.87
N THR A 196 -24.15 33.77 14.65
CA THR A 196 -25.22 33.25 15.51
C THR A 196 -26.23 32.54 14.62
N ALA A 197 -27.00 31.57 15.11
CA ALA A 197 -28.02 30.90 14.30
C ALA A 197 -29.01 31.89 13.64
N GLU A 198 -29.31 31.68 12.36
CA GLU A 198 -30.24 32.50 11.56
C GLU A 198 -31.27 31.63 10.84
N THR A 199 -32.52 32.09 10.80
CA THR A 199 -33.66 31.34 10.25
C THR A 199 -33.85 31.57 8.76
N LEU A 200 -34.01 30.48 8.00
CA LEU A 200 -34.28 30.47 6.57
C LEU A 200 -35.60 29.75 6.26
N VAL A 201 -36.33 30.25 5.27
CA VAL A 201 -37.45 29.53 4.63
C VAL A 201 -36.93 28.54 3.59
N SER A 202 -35.80 28.83 2.95
CA SER A 202 -35.26 27.97 1.90
C SER A 202 -33.76 28.19 1.72
N ILE A 203 -33.09 27.13 1.26
CA ILE A 203 -31.73 27.15 0.77
C ILE A 203 -31.69 26.49 -0.60
N ALA A 204 -31.02 27.13 -1.56
CA ALA A 204 -30.81 26.57 -2.89
C ALA A 204 -29.34 26.66 -3.29
N MET A 205 -28.80 25.59 -3.87
CA MET A 205 -27.45 25.55 -4.42
C MET A 205 -27.51 25.52 -5.95
N LEU A 206 -26.71 26.37 -6.58
CA LEU A 206 -26.60 26.54 -8.02
C LEU A 206 -25.18 26.18 -8.47
N GLU A 207 -25.12 25.17 -9.33
CA GLU A 207 -23.89 24.62 -9.90
C GLU A 207 -24.05 24.51 -11.42
N THR A 208 -23.08 23.90 -12.14
CA THR A 208 -23.32 23.48 -13.54
C THR A 208 -23.25 21.96 -13.67
N ALA A 209 -24.02 21.40 -14.60
CA ALA A 209 -24.11 19.96 -14.84
C ALA A 209 -24.33 19.67 -16.33
N PHE A 210 -24.05 18.43 -16.72
CA PHE A 210 -24.45 17.89 -18.02
C PHE A 210 -25.85 17.30 -17.90
N ASP A 211 -26.81 17.80 -18.69
CA ASP A 211 -28.16 17.25 -18.76
C ASP A 211 -28.18 15.85 -19.40
N ASP A 212 -29.37 15.26 -19.55
CA ASP A 212 -29.55 13.93 -20.15
C ASP A 212 -29.31 13.91 -21.69
N THR A 213 -28.92 15.05 -22.29
CA THR A 213 -28.52 15.21 -23.70
C THR A 213 -27.05 15.63 -23.87
N ASP A 214 -26.25 15.58 -22.80
CA ASP A 214 -24.86 16.06 -22.70
C ASP A 214 -24.69 17.57 -22.98
N ALA A 215 -25.76 18.37 -22.86
CA ALA A 215 -25.66 19.83 -22.89
C ALA A 215 -25.32 20.38 -21.50
N VAL A 216 -24.43 21.38 -21.44
CA VAL A 216 -24.06 22.04 -20.18
C VAL A 216 -25.14 23.04 -19.78
N GLN A 217 -25.75 22.82 -18.61
CA GLN A 217 -26.79 23.68 -18.04
C GLN A 217 -26.44 24.06 -16.59
N TYR A 218 -27.12 25.08 -16.05
CA TYR A 218 -27.08 25.35 -14.61
C TYR A 218 -27.96 24.32 -13.89
N LEU A 219 -27.46 23.72 -12.80
CA LEU A 219 -28.21 22.81 -11.95
C LEU A 219 -28.63 23.56 -10.67
N LEU A 220 -29.93 23.83 -10.54
CA LEU A 220 -30.51 24.41 -9.33
C LEU A 220 -31.03 23.27 -8.44
N THR A 221 -30.52 23.21 -7.21
CA THR A 221 -30.88 22.22 -6.18
C THR A 221 -31.48 22.96 -4.99
N THR A 222 -32.80 22.89 -4.80
CA THR A 222 -33.54 23.68 -3.80
C THR A 222 -34.15 22.80 -2.72
N TYR A 223 -33.99 23.20 -1.46
CA TYR A 223 -34.77 22.74 -0.32
C TYR A 223 -35.66 23.88 0.17
N ALA A 224 -36.96 23.63 0.26
CA ALA A 224 -37.92 24.48 0.96
C ALA A 224 -38.15 23.88 2.34
N ASP A 225 -38.11 24.72 3.38
CA ASP A 225 -38.37 24.27 4.75
C ASP A 225 -39.87 24.10 5.00
N ASP A 226 -40.23 23.08 5.79
CA ASP A 226 -41.61 22.63 6.01
C ASP A 226 -41.73 22.03 7.42
N ASP A 227 -42.95 21.99 7.97
CA ASP A 227 -43.26 21.38 9.26
C ASP A 227 -43.08 19.85 9.22
N GLU A 228 -43.44 19.21 8.09
CA GLU A 228 -43.31 17.76 7.88
C GLU A 228 -41.98 17.37 7.22
N VAL A 229 -40.87 17.48 7.98
CA VAL A 229 -39.53 17.18 7.46
C VAL A 229 -39.34 15.69 7.12
N ALA A 230 -39.10 15.40 5.83
CA ALA A 230 -38.58 14.12 5.38
C ALA A 230 -37.04 14.12 5.35
N LEU A 231 -36.41 13.26 6.17
CA LEU A 231 -34.95 13.04 6.18
C LEU A 231 -34.61 11.65 5.66
N ASP A 232 -33.73 11.60 4.66
CA ASP A 232 -33.08 10.38 4.18
C ASP A 232 -31.72 10.19 4.86
N VAL A 233 -31.34 8.94 5.15
CA VAL A 233 -30.03 8.62 5.73
C VAL A 233 -29.09 8.10 4.65
N ARG A 234 -28.06 8.88 4.30
CA ARG A 234 -26.94 8.41 3.49
C ARG A 234 -26.02 7.59 4.39
N MET A 235 -25.71 6.37 3.94
CA MET A 235 -24.76 5.48 4.59
C MET A 235 -23.47 5.48 3.77
N ASP A 236 -22.42 6.03 4.35
CA ASP A 236 -21.09 6.03 3.74
C ASP A 236 -20.43 4.65 3.91
N THR A 237 -19.41 4.37 3.10
CA THR A 237 -18.80 3.03 3.02
C THR A 237 -18.03 2.62 4.29
N ASP A 238 -17.65 3.58 5.13
CA ASP A 238 -17.09 3.34 6.46
C ASP A 238 -18.15 3.02 7.54
N GLY A 239 -19.44 3.07 7.18
CA GLY A 239 -20.58 2.89 8.06
C GLY A 239 -21.08 4.18 8.73
N SER A 240 -20.45 5.33 8.43
CA SER A 240 -20.94 6.63 8.88
C SER A 240 -22.33 6.92 8.31
N LYS A 241 -23.16 7.61 9.09
CA LYS A 241 -24.54 7.96 8.72
C LYS A 241 -24.72 9.47 8.72
N THR A 242 -25.15 9.99 7.59
CA THR A 242 -25.37 11.42 7.38
C THR A 242 -26.82 11.63 6.96
N SER A 243 -27.58 12.40 7.74
CA SER A 243 -28.96 12.77 7.40
C SER A 243 -28.93 13.85 6.33
N VAL A 244 -29.70 13.66 5.26
CA VAL A 244 -29.96 14.65 4.21
C VAL A 244 -31.45 14.88 4.07
N PHE A 245 -31.85 16.03 3.58
CA PHE A 245 -33.26 16.33 3.35
C PHE A 245 -33.73 15.63 2.06
N ALA A 246 -34.86 14.91 2.14
CA ALA A 246 -35.37 14.10 1.03
C ALA A 246 -36.16 14.92 0.00
N ASN A 247 -36.86 15.97 0.44
CA ASN A 247 -37.72 16.83 -0.37
C ASN A 247 -36.94 17.90 -1.17
N VAL A 248 -35.79 17.52 -1.73
CA VAL A 248 -34.94 18.42 -2.53
C VAL A 248 -35.38 18.39 -3.99
N THR A 249 -35.78 19.54 -4.51
CA THR A 249 -36.15 19.70 -5.92
C THR A 249 -34.91 20.05 -6.76
N LYS A 250 -34.76 19.41 -7.92
CA LYS A 250 -33.65 19.67 -8.85
C LYS A 250 -34.16 20.01 -10.23
N GLU A 251 -33.63 21.09 -10.78
CA GLU A 251 -34.00 21.60 -12.10
C GLU A 251 -32.77 22.05 -12.87
N PHE A 252 -32.75 21.78 -14.18
CA PHE A 252 -31.81 22.43 -15.08
C PHE A 252 -32.39 23.75 -15.57
N VAL A 253 -31.54 24.77 -15.56
CA VAL A 253 -31.81 26.05 -16.22
C VAL A 253 -30.77 26.23 -17.33
N ALA A 254 -31.25 26.27 -18.57
CA ALA A 254 -30.41 26.50 -19.72
C ALA A 254 -30.03 27.98 -19.85
N PRO A 255 -28.94 28.34 -20.55
CA PRO A 255 -28.51 29.73 -20.73
C PRO A 255 -29.52 30.64 -21.46
N ASN A 256 -30.52 30.06 -22.11
CA ASN A 256 -31.65 30.75 -22.76
C ASN A 256 -32.90 30.89 -21.87
N GLY A 257 -32.80 30.56 -20.58
CA GLY A 257 -33.90 30.62 -19.62
C GLY A 257 -34.93 29.49 -19.73
N SER A 258 -34.72 28.47 -20.57
CA SER A 258 -35.59 27.28 -20.54
C SER A 258 -35.28 26.41 -19.30
N VAL A 259 -36.33 25.89 -18.68
CA VAL A 259 -36.25 25.13 -17.40
C VAL A 259 -36.79 23.73 -17.61
N THR A 260 -36.05 22.72 -17.12
CA THR A 260 -36.47 21.31 -17.16
C THR A 260 -36.20 20.63 -15.82
N TYR A 261 -36.99 19.61 -15.45
CA TYR A 261 -36.77 18.87 -14.21
C TYR A 261 -35.58 17.93 -14.35
N ALA A 262 -34.67 17.98 -13.37
CA ALA A 262 -33.59 17.03 -13.22
C ALA A 262 -34.01 15.88 -12.31
N ARG A 263 -33.34 14.73 -12.42
CA ARG A 263 -33.57 13.59 -11.51
C ARG A 263 -33.08 13.95 -10.10
N PRO A 264 -33.75 13.55 -9.00
CA PRO A 264 -33.28 13.85 -7.64
C PRO A 264 -31.86 13.35 -7.36
N ASN A 265 -31.47 12.22 -7.96
CA ASN A 265 -30.13 11.63 -7.91
C ASN A 265 -29.24 12.03 -9.11
N HIS A 266 -29.55 13.13 -9.82
CA HIS A 266 -28.71 13.59 -10.91
C HIS A 266 -27.33 14.04 -10.38
N THR A 267 -26.27 13.62 -11.09
CA THR A 267 -24.89 13.80 -10.64
C THR A 267 -24.15 14.88 -11.41
N ASN A 268 -23.29 15.62 -10.72
CA ASN A 268 -22.34 16.59 -11.24
C ASN A 268 -20.91 16.24 -10.77
N TRP A 269 -19.96 17.17 -10.94
CA TRP A 269 -18.52 17.00 -10.63
C TRP A 269 -17.90 15.73 -11.24
N ARG A 270 -18.37 15.35 -12.43
CA ARG A 270 -18.00 14.08 -13.06
C ARG A 270 -16.56 14.12 -13.59
N TYR A 271 -15.84 13.02 -13.40
CA TYR A 271 -14.59 12.77 -14.12
C TYR A 271 -14.28 11.27 -14.27
N GLN A 272 -13.38 10.96 -15.20
CA GLN A 272 -12.87 9.61 -15.45
C GLN A 272 -11.33 9.63 -15.47
N ALA A 273 -10.70 8.59 -14.95
CA ALA A 273 -9.25 8.40 -15.05
C ALA A 273 -8.91 6.97 -15.49
N VAL A 274 -7.89 6.83 -16.33
CA VAL A 274 -7.43 5.53 -16.87
C VAL A 274 -6.02 5.25 -16.36
N PRO A 275 -5.85 4.79 -15.11
CA PRO A 275 -4.52 4.71 -14.49
C PRO A 275 -3.65 3.57 -15.06
N PHE A 276 -4.24 2.59 -15.74
CA PHE A 276 -3.49 1.46 -16.35
C PHE A 276 -4.01 1.02 -17.72
N HIS A 277 -5.32 0.79 -17.87
CA HIS A 277 -5.92 0.31 -19.12
C HIS A 277 -7.41 0.65 -19.17
N LEU A 278 -7.97 0.85 -20.38
CA LEU A 278 -9.40 1.14 -20.66
C LEU A 278 -10.41 0.09 -20.14
N ARG A 279 -9.95 -1.03 -19.57
CA ARG A 279 -10.81 -2.03 -18.90
C ARG A 279 -11.10 -1.65 -17.44
N TYR A 280 -10.21 -0.85 -16.85
CA TYR A 280 -10.19 -0.50 -15.43
C TYR A 280 -10.26 1.02 -15.27
N VAL A 281 -11.34 1.60 -15.81
CA VAL A 281 -11.63 3.04 -15.71
C VAL A 281 -12.10 3.35 -14.29
N PHE A 282 -11.52 4.39 -13.70
CA PHE A 282 -11.95 5.00 -12.46
C PHE A 282 -12.99 6.07 -12.80
N HIS A 283 -14.22 5.93 -12.30
CA HIS A 283 -15.30 6.90 -12.47
C HIS A 283 -15.55 7.62 -11.14
N TYR A 284 -15.72 8.95 -11.20
CA TYR A 284 -16.11 9.77 -10.06
C TYR A 284 -17.30 10.64 -10.40
N SER A 285 -18.21 10.82 -9.44
CA SER A 285 -19.36 11.72 -9.54
C SER A 285 -19.84 12.15 -8.16
N CYS A 286 -20.39 13.36 -8.05
CA CYS A 286 -21.09 13.82 -6.86
C CYS A 286 -22.56 14.08 -7.15
N THR A 287 -23.36 14.11 -6.09
CA THR A 287 -24.76 14.53 -6.10
C THR A 287 -24.87 15.70 -5.14
N SER A 288 -25.40 16.83 -5.59
CA SER A 288 -25.73 17.99 -4.77
C SER A 288 -26.81 17.62 -3.74
N GLU A 289 -26.62 17.93 -2.46
CA GLU A 289 -27.54 17.58 -1.37
C GLU A 289 -27.66 18.75 -0.38
N VAL A 290 -28.75 18.74 0.41
CA VAL A 290 -28.85 19.56 1.63
C VAL A 290 -28.71 18.61 2.81
N VAL A 291 -27.74 18.88 3.68
CA VAL A 291 -27.30 18.02 4.78
C VAL A 291 -27.74 18.62 6.11
N GLN A 292 -28.16 17.78 7.05
CA GLN A 292 -28.47 18.20 8.41
C GLN A 292 -27.16 18.58 9.15
N GLY A 293 -27.03 19.86 9.49
CA GLY A 293 -25.84 20.40 10.14
C GLY A 293 -25.87 20.36 11.69
N ASN A 294 -24.96 21.12 12.30
CA ASN A 294 -24.96 21.42 13.74
C ASN A 294 -25.52 22.83 14.00
N ALA A 295 -26.61 22.94 14.77
CA ALA A 295 -27.45 24.14 14.86
C ALA A 295 -26.83 25.40 15.48
N TRP A 296 -25.71 25.30 16.19
CA TRP A 296 -25.25 26.39 17.08
C TRP A 296 -24.61 27.59 16.35
N THR A 297 -24.15 27.40 15.11
CA THR A 297 -23.53 28.42 14.25
C THR A 297 -23.86 28.16 12.78
N SER A 298 -25.12 27.82 12.48
CA SER A 298 -25.59 27.50 11.13
C SER A 298 -26.85 28.24 10.79
N HIS A 299 -27.21 28.20 9.50
CA HIS A 299 -28.58 28.41 9.09
C HIS A 299 -29.48 27.34 9.73
N ILE A 300 -30.71 27.72 10.07
CA ILE A 300 -31.74 26.85 10.64
C ILE A 300 -33.02 27.05 9.83
N GLY A 301 -33.79 25.99 9.58
CA GLY A 301 -35.13 26.11 9.01
C GLY A 301 -36.09 26.89 9.95
N GLU A 302 -36.85 27.83 9.40
CA GLU A 302 -37.81 28.66 10.14
C GLU A 302 -38.97 27.82 10.73
N LEU A 303 -39.38 26.76 10.02
CA LEU A 303 -40.45 25.84 10.42
C LEU A 303 -39.89 24.62 11.15
N SER A 304 -38.90 23.96 10.53
CA SER A 304 -38.35 22.70 11.05
C SER A 304 -37.48 22.84 12.30
N GLY A 305 -36.88 24.02 12.51
CA GLY A 305 -35.85 24.22 13.54
C GLY A 305 -34.58 23.40 13.32
N LEU A 306 -34.38 22.82 12.13
CA LEU A 306 -33.23 21.97 11.82
C LEU A 306 -32.10 22.75 11.13
N ALA A 307 -30.87 22.38 11.43
CA ALA A 307 -29.68 23.01 10.86
C ALA A 307 -29.53 22.66 9.36
N LEU A 308 -29.49 23.69 8.50
CA LEU A 308 -29.36 23.56 7.05
C LEU A 308 -27.91 23.81 6.61
N GLN A 309 -27.32 22.88 5.86
CA GLN A 309 -26.02 23.03 5.22
C GLN A 309 -26.07 22.47 3.80
N VAL A 310 -25.36 23.07 2.85
CA VAL A 310 -25.17 22.44 1.53
C VAL A 310 -24.09 21.36 1.63
N GLY A 311 -24.18 20.34 0.78
CA GLY A 311 -23.22 19.25 0.77
C GLY A 311 -23.27 18.43 -0.50
N HIS A 312 -22.42 17.40 -0.54
CA HIS A 312 -22.29 16.50 -1.67
C HIS A 312 -22.26 15.05 -1.19
N THR A 313 -23.12 14.20 -1.77
CA THR A 313 -22.91 12.75 -1.75
C THR A 313 -22.02 12.40 -2.94
N CYS A 314 -20.73 12.17 -2.69
CA CYS A 314 -19.76 11.81 -3.72
C CYS A 314 -19.51 10.31 -3.72
N GLN A 315 -19.40 9.73 -4.91
CA GLN A 315 -19.10 8.32 -5.12
C GLN A 315 -18.02 8.13 -6.18
N HIS A 316 -17.21 7.09 -6.01
CA HIS A 316 -16.38 6.55 -7.07
C HIS A 316 -16.67 5.07 -7.31
N ASP A 317 -16.43 4.61 -8.53
CA ASP A 317 -16.47 3.19 -8.92
C ASP A 317 -15.34 2.86 -9.90
N VAL A 318 -14.77 1.67 -9.78
CA VAL A 318 -13.69 1.17 -10.65
C VAL A 318 -14.18 -0.01 -11.46
N SER A 319 -14.34 0.21 -12.77
CA SER A 319 -14.74 -0.82 -13.72
C SER A 319 -13.86 -2.07 -13.58
N ASN A 320 -14.47 -3.24 -13.38
CA ASN A 320 -13.79 -4.53 -13.22
C ASN A 320 -12.77 -4.62 -12.05
N GLY A 321 -12.84 -3.75 -11.03
CA GLY A 321 -11.89 -3.74 -9.89
C GLY A 321 -11.80 -5.06 -9.11
N ILE A 322 -12.86 -5.87 -9.12
CA ILE A 322 -12.88 -7.22 -8.53
C ILE A 322 -11.85 -8.15 -9.18
N GLU A 323 -11.61 -8.04 -10.50
CA GLU A 323 -10.63 -8.87 -11.20
C GLU A 323 -9.20 -8.63 -10.68
N ILE A 324 -8.88 -7.35 -10.40
CA ILE A 324 -7.60 -6.94 -9.82
C ILE A 324 -7.46 -7.52 -8.41
N THR A 325 -8.51 -7.45 -7.59
CA THR A 325 -8.51 -8.03 -6.24
C THR A 325 -8.27 -9.53 -6.26
N VAL A 326 -8.99 -10.28 -7.10
CA VAL A 326 -8.83 -11.74 -7.20
C VAL A 326 -7.41 -12.09 -7.64
N ALA A 327 -6.87 -11.39 -8.64
CA ALA A 327 -5.49 -11.56 -9.10
C ALA A 327 -4.47 -11.27 -7.97
N GLN A 328 -4.68 -10.21 -7.19
CA GLN A 328 -3.82 -9.87 -6.05
C GLN A 328 -3.93 -10.86 -4.89
N CYS A 329 -5.13 -11.31 -4.51
CA CYS A 329 -5.31 -12.31 -3.46
C CYS A 329 -4.62 -13.63 -3.81
N ILE A 330 -4.76 -14.09 -5.06
CA ILE A 330 -4.04 -15.27 -5.57
C ILE A 330 -2.53 -15.02 -5.55
N ALA A 331 -2.07 -13.87 -6.06
CA ALA A 331 -0.66 -13.54 -6.08
C ALA A 331 -0.05 -13.46 -4.67
N ILE A 332 -0.74 -12.85 -3.70
CA ILE A 332 -0.33 -12.76 -2.29
C ILE A 332 -0.26 -14.16 -1.66
N ALA A 333 -1.26 -15.03 -1.88
CA ALA A 333 -1.25 -16.38 -1.32
C ALA A 333 -0.07 -17.23 -1.85
N VAL A 334 0.22 -17.16 -3.16
CA VAL A 334 1.38 -17.83 -3.76
C VAL A 334 2.69 -17.18 -3.31
N MET A 335 2.72 -15.85 -3.21
CA MET A 335 3.88 -15.08 -2.77
C MET A 335 4.27 -15.42 -1.33
N LEU A 336 3.32 -15.49 -0.38
CA LEU A 336 3.54 -15.91 1.01
C LEU A 336 4.16 -17.32 1.10
N HIS A 337 3.75 -18.24 0.23
CA HIS A 337 4.35 -19.58 0.16
C HIS A 337 5.82 -19.52 -0.28
N LEU A 338 6.11 -18.81 -1.37
CA LEU A 338 7.46 -18.71 -1.95
C LEU A 338 8.43 -17.92 -1.06
N PHE A 339 7.96 -16.86 -0.39
CA PHE A 339 8.73 -16.06 0.57
C PHE A 339 8.98 -16.76 1.90
N GLY A 340 8.21 -17.80 2.24
CA GLY A 340 8.32 -18.47 3.54
C GLY A 340 9.73 -19.01 3.82
N GLY A 341 10.41 -19.51 2.78
CA GLY A 341 11.82 -19.93 2.86
C GLY A 341 12.74 -18.76 3.23
N ASP A 342 12.59 -17.62 2.55
CA ASP A 342 13.42 -16.43 2.72
C ASP A 342 13.21 -15.75 4.08
N MET A 343 11.95 -15.69 4.54
CA MET A 343 11.59 -15.19 5.87
C MET A 343 12.16 -16.08 6.98
N PHE A 344 12.03 -17.41 6.85
CA PHE A 344 12.54 -18.34 7.84
C PHE A 344 14.07 -18.29 7.97
N THR A 345 14.80 -18.25 6.86
CA THR A 345 16.26 -18.12 6.89
C THR A 345 16.71 -16.79 7.50
N THR A 346 15.97 -15.70 7.24
CA THR A 346 16.23 -14.40 7.87
C THR A 346 15.98 -14.43 9.38
N LEU A 347 14.87 -15.02 9.86
CA LEU A 347 14.58 -15.20 11.28
C LEU A 347 15.63 -16.07 11.99
N VAL A 348 16.09 -17.14 11.32
CA VAL A 348 17.21 -17.97 11.76
C VAL A 348 18.52 -17.18 11.85
N GLY A 349 18.70 -16.17 10.99
CA GLY A 349 19.77 -15.19 11.04
C GLY A 349 19.66 -14.26 12.26
N VAL A 350 18.49 -13.63 12.49
CA VAL A 350 18.21 -12.81 13.69
C VAL A 350 18.53 -13.60 14.96
N GLN A 351 18.05 -14.84 15.06
CA GLN A 351 18.31 -15.73 16.19
C GLN A 351 19.82 -16.02 16.36
N GLY A 352 20.56 -16.19 15.25
CA GLY A 352 22.01 -16.39 15.28
C GLY A 352 22.73 -15.20 15.93
N VAL A 353 22.43 -13.98 15.48
CA VAL A 353 22.98 -12.73 16.02
C VAL A 353 22.68 -12.59 17.52
N LEU A 354 21.40 -12.74 17.91
CA LEU A 354 20.97 -12.58 19.31
C LEU A 354 21.60 -13.61 20.26
N LEU A 355 21.95 -14.80 19.77
CA LEU A 355 22.59 -15.86 20.56
C LEU A 355 24.13 -15.87 20.43
N GLY A 356 24.74 -14.93 19.69
CA GLY A 356 26.19 -14.92 19.43
C GLY A 356 26.69 -16.14 18.64
N LYS A 357 25.82 -16.81 17.89
CA LYS A 357 26.09 -18.03 17.11
C LYS A 357 26.44 -17.69 15.65
N PRO A 358 27.09 -18.59 14.88
CA PRO A 358 27.26 -18.41 13.44
C PRO A 358 25.92 -18.16 12.75
N VAL A 359 25.93 -17.22 11.80
CA VAL A 359 24.72 -16.61 11.23
C VAL A 359 24.66 -16.87 9.73
N LEU A 360 23.55 -17.44 9.26
CA LEU A 360 23.21 -17.44 7.85
C LEU A 360 22.55 -16.09 7.51
N THR A 361 23.32 -15.17 6.93
CA THR A 361 22.77 -13.94 6.32
C THR A 361 23.11 -13.91 4.83
N TYR A 362 22.17 -13.40 4.04
CA TYR A 362 22.32 -13.12 2.62
C TYR A 362 21.44 -11.92 2.29
N ASP A 363 21.67 -11.30 1.13
CA ASP A 363 20.89 -10.18 0.65
C ASP A 363 19.71 -10.71 -0.19
N PHE A 364 18.49 -10.54 0.34
CA PHE A 364 17.26 -11.03 -0.31
C PHE A 364 17.04 -10.38 -1.68
N LEU A 365 17.19 -9.05 -1.76
CA LEU A 365 16.97 -8.29 -2.99
C LEU A 365 17.97 -8.66 -4.07
N SER A 366 19.25 -8.81 -3.71
CA SER A 366 20.25 -9.34 -4.64
C SER A 366 19.84 -10.71 -5.19
N GLY A 367 19.24 -11.55 -4.34
CA GLY A 367 18.71 -12.86 -4.69
C GLY A 367 17.46 -12.88 -5.60
N LEU A 368 16.82 -11.74 -5.87
CA LEU A 368 15.69 -11.66 -6.82
C LEU A 368 16.11 -12.00 -8.25
N GLU A 369 17.37 -11.76 -8.62
CA GLU A 369 17.96 -12.17 -9.91
C GLU A 369 17.70 -13.66 -10.24
N ARG A 370 17.74 -14.51 -9.21
CA ARG A 370 17.49 -15.96 -9.33
C ARG A 370 16.04 -16.34 -9.05
N ARG A 371 15.31 -15.53 -8.27
CA ARG A 371 13.91 -15.77 -7.86
C ARG A 371 12.88 -15.18 -8.84
N ARG A 372 12.97 -15.54 -10.13
CA ARG A 372 12.13 -14.95 -11.21
C ARG A 372 10.61 -15.05 -10.98
N LEU A 373 10.13 -16.15 -10.39
CA LEU A 373 8.71 -16.34 -10.08
C LEU A 373 8.23 -15.37 -8.99
N VAL A 374 9.02 -15.15 -7.94
CA VAL A 374 8.73 -14.13 -6.92
C VAL A 374 8.77 -12.74 -7.53
N MET A 375 9.77 -12.43 -8.37
CA MET A 375 9.85 -11.15 -9.08
C MET A 375 8.62 -10.88 -9.97
N ALA A 376 8.10 -11.90 -10.67
CA ALA A 376 6.87 -11.80 -11.45
C ALA A 376 5.64 -11.50 -10.56
N LEU A 377 5.48 -12.23 -9.45
CA LEU A 377 4.36 -12.03 -8.52
C LEU A 377 4.43 -10.68 -7.81
N LEU A 378 5.63 -10.19 -7.48
CA LEU A 378 5.82 -8.84 -6.95
C LEU A 378 5.36 -7.77 -7.93
N VAL A 379 5.59 -7.93 -9.24
CA VAL A 379 5.05 -7.01 -10.26
C VAL A 379 3.53 -7.01 -10.24
N VAL A 380 2.89 -8.19 -10.25
CA VAL A 380 1.41 -8.31 -10.19
C VAL A 380 0.82 -7.63 -8.95
N ILE A 381 1.43 -7.84 -7.77
CA ILE A 381 0.99 -7.20 -6.53
C ILE A 381 1.17 -5.68 -6.60
N ARG A 382 2.33 -5.20 -7.09
CA ARG A 382 2.70 -3.77 -7.15
C ARG A 382 1.90 -2.99 -8.20
N ILE A 383 1.39 -3.62 -9.25
CA ILE A 383 0.47 -2.99 -10.22
C ILE A 383 -0.77 -2.42 -9.52
N GLY A 384 -1.28 -3.05 -8.47
CA GLY A 384 -2.41 -2.48 -7.70
C GLY A 384 -2.12 -1.11 -7.09
N GLY A 385 -0.85 -0.81 -6.77
CA GLY A 385 -0.44 0.49 -6.25
C GLY A 385 -0.74 1.66 -7.20
N ILE A 386 -0.85 1.40 -8.51
CA ILE A 386 -1.28 2.37 -9.52
C ILE A 386 -2.72 2.82 -9.26
N PHE A 387 -3.62 1.88 -8.99
CA PHE A 387 -5.03 2.18 -8.67
C PHE A 387 -5.17 2.85 -7.30
N TYR A 388 -4.34 2.45 -6.34
CA TYR A 388 -4.42 3.01 -4.98
C TYR A 388 -4.06 4.49 -4.95
N LEU A 389 -3.21 4.97 -5.88
CA LEU A 389 -2.89 6.40 -6.02
C LEU A 389 -4.11 7.24 -6.44
N GLU A 390 -4.93 6.73 -7.36
CA GLU A 390 -6.17 7.39 -7.79
C GLU A 390 -7.16 7.61 -6.64
N ILE A 391 -7.20 6.67 -5.70
CA ILE A 391 -8.11 6.71 -4.55
C ILE A 391 -7.49 7.54 -3.43
N ALA A 392 -6.21 7.35 -3.15
CA ALA A 392 -5.51 8.06 -2.10
C ALA A 392 -5.36 9.57 -2.39
N ARG A 393 -5.38 10.02 -3.67
CA ARG A 393 -5.41 11.46 -3.99
C ARG A 393 -6.73 12.12 -3.62
N LEU A 394 -7.86 11.39 -3.67
CA LEU A 394 -9.17 11.92 -3.30
C LEU A 394 -9.35 11.99 -1.78
N TYR A 395 -8.97 10.93 -1.07
CA TYR A 395 -9.22 10.80 0.36
C TYR A 395 -7.93 10.99 1.15
N HIS A 396 -7.56 12.25 1.38
CA HIS A 396 -6.30 12.61 2.06
C HIS A 396 -6.47 13.75 3.11
N ASP A 397 -7.68 14.01 3.59
CA ASP A 397 -7.96 15.11 4.53
C ASP A 397 -7.25 14.92 5.87
N THR A 398 -7.27 13.70 6.42
CA THR A 398 -6.65 13.38 7.71
C THR A 398 -5.18 13.01 7.58
N ALA A 399 -4.39 13.26 8.64
CA ALA A 399 -2.98 12.89 8.67
C ALA A 399 -2.72 11.38 8.43
N GLY A 400 -3.62 10.50 8.89
CA GLY A 400 -3.56 9.06 8.62
C GLY A 400 -3.78 8.71 7.15
N GLN A 401 -4.69 9.41 6.48
CA GLN A 401 -4.92 9.26 5.04
C GLN A 401 -3.77 9.84 4.20
N LYS A 402 -3.19 10.99 4.57
CA LYS A 402 -1.95 11.50 3.95
C LYS A 402 -0.80 10.50 4.07
N PHE A 403 -0.66 9.85 5.22
CA PHE A 403 0.32 8.76 5.40
C PHE A 403 0.05 7.58 4.45
N ILE A 404 -1.20 7.18 4.25
CA ILE A 404 -1.57 6.14 3.26
C ILE A 404 -1.14 6.57 1.85
N PHE A 405 -1.41 7.81 1.43
CA PHE A 405 -0.96 8.34 0.12
C PHE A 405 0.56 8.17 -0.06
N TYR A 406 1.38 8.59 0.92
CA TYR A 406 2.83 8.43 0.85
C TYR A 406 3.28 6.97 0.75
N VAL A 407 2.71 6.06 1.56
CA VAL A 407 3.04 4.63 1.50
C VAL A 407 2.62 4.02 0.16
N VAL A 408 1.53 4.48 -0.43
CA VAL A 408 1.07 4.07 -1.76
C VAL A 408 2.00 4.62 -2.86
N CYS A 409 2.54 5.83 -2.75
CA CYS A 409 3.61 6.32 -3.64
C CYS A 409 4.85 5.42 -3.58
N ALA A 410 5.25 4.96 -2.39
CA ALA A 410 6.30 3.95 -2.25
C ALA A 410 5.90 2.57 -2.80
N MET A 411 4.61 2.23 -2.81
CA MET A 411 4.12 1.03 -3.47
C MET A 411 4.39 1.12 -4.98
N ALA A 412 3.96 2.22 -5.61
CA ALA A 412 4.12 2.48 -7.03
C ALA A 412 5.59 2.64 -7.45
N SER A 413 6.42 3.37 -6.69
CA SER A 413 7.84 3.53 -7.01
C SER A 413 8.60 2.19 -7.02
N GLY A 414 8.20 1.25 -6.17
CA GLY A 414 8.71 -0.12 -6.20
C GLY A 414 8.45 -0.86 -7.52
N LEU A 415 7.38 -0.54 -8.26
CA LEU A 415 7.11 -1.14 -9.57
C LEU A 415 8.20 -0.78 -10.59
N PHE A 416 8.67 0.47 -10.60
CA PHE A 416 9.75 0.92 -11.49
C PHE A 416 11.05 0.16 -11.23
N THR A 417 11.39 -0.06 -9.96
CA THR A 417 12.59 -0.85 -9.61
C THR A 417 12.48 -2.30 -10.09
N LEU A 418 11.27 -2.90 -10.08
CA LEU A 418 11.04 -4.25 -10.60
C LEU A 418 11.15 -4.31 -12.13
N VAL A 419 10.72 -3.27 -12.85
CA VAL A 419 10.96 -3.15 -14.30
C VAL A 419 12.47 -3.11 -14.58
N VAL A 420 13.26 -2.38 -13.78
CA VAL A 420 14.72 -2.33 -13.91
C VAL A 420 15.35 -3.70 -13.63
N PHE A 421 14.89 -4.44 -12.61
CA PHE A 421 15.32 -5.82 -12.38
C PHE A 421 15.02 -6.73 -13.59
N TRP A 422 13.84 -6.62 -14.21
CA TRP A 422 13.51 -7.38 -15.42
C TRP A 422 14.42 -7.04 -16.60
N ILE A 423 14.68 -5.76 -16.85
CA ILE A 423 15.62 -5.30 -17.89
C ILE A 423 17.02 -5.86 -17.63
N MET A 424 17.51 -5.82 -16.39
CA MET A 424 18.79 -6.42 -16.01
C MET A 424 18.82 -7.93 -16.27
N VAL A 425 17.76 -8.66 -15.90
CA VAL A 425 17.67 -10.12 -16.15
C VAL A 425 17.67 -10.42 -17.65
N MET A 426 17.05 -9.60 -18.50
CA MET A 426 17.16 -9.77 -19.96
C MET A 426 18.58 -9.53 -20.46
N ILE A 427 19.22 -8.42 -20.04
CA ILE A 427 20.60 -8.08 -20.42
C ILE A 427 21.59 -9.18 -20.00
N GLN A 428 21.37 -9.82 -18.85
CA GLN A 428 22.21 -10.92 -18.35
C GLN A 428 22.30 -12.13 -19.28
N HIS A 429 21.27 -12.40 -20.08
CA HIS A 429 21.21 -13.56 -20.97
C HIS A 429 21.68 -13.25 -22.39
N LEU A 430 22.01 -12.00 -22.70
CA LEU A 430 22.64 -11.65 -23.97
C LEU A 430 24.06 -12.23 -24.03
N PRO A 431 24.51 -12.75 -25.19
CA PRO A 431 25.86 -13.30 -25.31
C PRO A 431 26.91 -12.19 -25.10
N SER A 432 27.88 -12.44 -24.21
CA SER A 432 29.03 -11.53 -24.00
C SER A 432 30.06 -11.69 -25.13
N PRO A 433 30.60 -10.60 -25.71
CA PRO A 433 31.77 -10.68 -26.58
C PRO A 433 33.00 -11.16 -25.79
N SER A 434 33.97 -11.75 -26.49
CA SER A 434 35.13 -12.41 -25.89
C SER A 434 35.93 -11.56 -24.90
N PHE A 435 36.04 -10.24 -25.14
CA PHE A 435 36.78 -9.31 -24.28
C PHE A 435 36.08 -8.95 -22.94
N LEU A 436 34.76 -9.17 -22.87
CA LEU A 436 33.93 -9.01 -21.66
C LEU A 436 33.60 -10.34 -20.96
N LYS A 437 33.98 -11.49 -21.54
CA LYS A 437 33.68 -12.80 -20.94
C LYS A 437 34.21 -12.86 -19.49
N GLY A 438 33.32 -13.10 -18.54
CA GLY A 438 33.63 -13.15 -17.10
C GLY A 438 33.74 -11.80 -16.38
N LYS A 439 33.55 -10.65 -17.06
CA LYS A 439 33.62 -9.31 -16.47
C LYS A 439 32.24 -8.68 -16.38
N VAL A 440 31.77 -8.43 -15.16
CA VAL A 440 30.37 -8.06 -14.89
C VAL A 440 30.30 -6.80 -14.03
N ILE A 441 29.42 -5.86 -14.34
CA ILE A 441 29.14 -4.69 -13.49
C ILE A 441 28.20 -5.11 -12.37
N ARG A 442 28.56 -4.82 -11.11
CA ARG A 442 27.70 -5.12 -9.97
C ARG A 442 26.77 -3.94 -9.66
N ILE A 443 25.48 -4.20 -9.58
CA ILE A 443 24.45 -3.29 -9.08
C ILE A 443 24.15 -3.67 -7.63
N PHE A 444 24.15 -2.71 -6.70
CA PHE A 444 23.80 -2.98 -5.31
C PHE A 444 22.28 -2.88 -5.09
N ALA A 445 21.58 -4.00 -5.27
CA ALA A 445 20.12 -4.10 -5.24
C ALA A 445 19.42 -3.41 -4.06
N PRO A 446 19.90 -3.47 -2.80
CA PRO A 446 19.31 -2.71 -1.69
C PRO A 446 19.28 -1.20 -1.87
N PHE A 447 20.33 -0.60 -2.42
CA PHE A 447 20.30 0.83 -2.74
C PHE A 447 19.35 1.11 -3.90
N MET A 448 19.32 0.24 -4.92
CA MET A 448 18.40 0.40 -6.05
C MET A 448 16.92 0.30 -5.62
N HIS A 449 16.54 -0.63 -4.75
CA HIS A 449 15.16 -0.77 -4.27
C HIS A 449 14.83 0.22 -3.14
N MET A 450 15.37 0.01 -1.93
CA MET A 450 15.01 0.80 -0.75
C MET A 450 15.44 2.25 -0.86
N GLY A 451 16.53 2.54 -1.56
CA GLY A 451 16.93 3.91 -1.88
C GLY A 451 15.91 4.59 -2.78
N THR A 452 15.38 3.91 -3.79
CA THR A 452 14.31 4.48 -4.66
C THR A 452 13.03 4.68 -3.86
N LEU A 453 12.64 3.73 -3.01
CA LEU A 453 11.49 3.90 -2.11
C LEU A 453 11.68 5.13 -1.21
N GLY A 454 12.81 5.23 -0.52
CA GLY A 454 13.11 6.35 0.37
C GLY A 454 13.22 7.71 -0.34
N LEU A 455 13.89 7.77 -1.50
CA LEU A 455 14.05 9.01 -2.26
C LEU A 455 12.72 9.46 -2.89
N SER A 456 11.92 8.52 -3.43
CA SER A 456 10.57 8.85 -3.91
C SER A 456 9.68 9.38 -2.79
N LEU A 457 9.74 8.80 -1.59
CA LEU A 457 9.05 9.32 -0.41
C LEU A 457 9.52 10.73 -0.03
N ILE A 458 10.83 11.00 -0.02
CA ILE A 458 11.38 12.33 0.31
C ILE A 458 10.88 13.39 -0.70
N ILE A 459 10.87 13.06 -2.00
CA ILE A 459 10.35 13.97 -3.03
C ILE A 459 8.84 14.19 -2.84
N VAL A 460 8.04 13.13 -2.73
CA VAL A 460 6.58 13.24 -2.57
C VAL A 460 6.17 13.97 -1.29
N VAL A 461 6.90 13.79 -0.18
CA VAL A 461 6.64 14.50 1.08
C VAL A 461 7.04 15.98 1.01
N SER A 462 7.88 16.38 0.05
CA SER A 462 8.21 17.80 -0.18
C SER A 462 7.13 18.56 -0.96
N TRP A 463 6.20 17.85 -1.62
CA TRP A 463 5.04 18.43 -2.29
C TRP A 463 3.86 18.61 -1.31
N ASP A 464 3.09 19.69 -1.49
CA ASP A 464 1.75 19.73 -0.90
C ASP A 464 0.80 18.87 -1.74
N VAL A 465 0.33 17.77 -1.14
CA VAL A 465 -0.54 16.79 -1.79
C VAL A 465 -1.83 17.41 -2.29
N SER A 466 -2.40 18.39 -1.58
CA SER A 466 -3.67 19.02 -1.95
C SER A 466 -3.50 19.80 -3.25
N SER A 467 -2.67 20.84 -3.24
CA SER A 467 -2.44 21.69 -4.43
C SER A 467 -1.80 20.97 -5.61
N THR A 468 -1.04 19.90 -5.38
CA THR A 468 -0.35 19.17 -6.46
C THR A 468 -1.22 18.09 -7.11
N PHE A 469 -2.06 17.36 -6.36
CA PHE A 469 -2.77 16.18 -6.87
C PHE A 469 -4.30 16.21 -6.74
N TYR A 470 -4.86 17.06 -5.87
CA TYR A 470 -6.31 17.13 -5.62
C TYR A 470 -6.95 18.38 -6.23
N GLU A 471 -6.49 19.59 -5.90
CA GLU A 471 -7.06 20.83 -6.45
C GLU A 471 -7.08 20.86 -7.99
N PRO A 472 -6.07 20.32 -8.73
CA PRO A 472 -6.10 20.27 -10.20
C PRO A 472 -7.22 19.41 -10.81
N LEU A 473 -7.85 18.52 -10.05
CA LEU A 473 -9.06 17.80 -10.49
C LEU A 473 -10.26 18.74 -10.64
N TRP A 474 -10.26 19.83 -9.88
CA TRP A 474 -11.40 20.73 -9.74
C TRP A 474 -11.18 22.09 -10.40
N GLN A 475 -9.91 22.46 -10.64
CA GLN A 475 -9.49 23.65 -11.39
C GLN A 475 -9.35 23.42 -12.92
N ARG A 476 -9.94 22.34 -13.45
CA ARG A 476 -10.00 22.06 -14.90
C ARG A 476 -10.79 23.14 -15.65
N SER A 477 -10.53 23.28 -16.95
CA SER A 477 -11.20 24.29 -17.77
C SER A 477 -12.71 24.09 -17.88
N GLN A 478 -13.41 25.23 -17.97
CA GLN A 478 -14.82 25.34 -18.32
C GLN A 478 -14.96 26.45 -19.36
N SER A 479 -15.39 26.07 -20.56
CA SER A 479 -15.52 26.97 -21.71
C SER A 479 -16.96 27.46 -21.95
N ASN A 480 -17.95 26.68 -21.50
CA ASN A 480 -19.36 26.93 -21.81
C ASN A 480 -20.08 27.76 -20.73
N LEU A 481 -20.01 27.37 -19.46
CA LEU A 481 -20.63 28.07 -18.33
C LEU A 481 -19.67 28.12 -17.14
N THR A 482 -19.43 29.31 -16.62
CA THR A 482 -18.67 29.58 -15.38
C THR A 482 -19.38 30.69 -14.60
N PHE A 483 -19.18 30.74 -13.28
CA PHE A 483 -19.66 31.87 -12.48
C PHE A 483 -18.55 32.91 -12.37
N VAL A 484 -18.88 34.20 -12.48
CA VAL A 484 -17.93 35.30 -12.28
C VAL A 484 -18.28 36.04 -10.99
N VAL A 485 -17.45 35.88 -9.97
CA VAL A 485 -17.66 36.44 -8.63
C VAL A 485 -16.47 37.31 -8.26
N GLN A 486 -16.69 38.60 -7.96
CA GLN A 486 -15.63 39.54 -7.57
C GLN A 486 -14.43 39.56 -8.55
N ASN A 487 -14.70 39.53 -9.85
CA ASN A 487 -13.71 39.41 -10.94
C ASN A 487 -12.85 38.12 -10.94
N LYS A 488 -13.24 37.09 -10.18
CA LYS A 488 -12.68 35.74 -10.26
C LYS A 488 -13.66 34.80 -10.96
N THR A 489 -13.14 33.90 -11.78
CA THR A 489 -13.89 32.76 -12.32
C THR A 489 -14.00 31.67 -11.25
N LEU A 490 -15.23 31.30 -10.87
CA LEU A 490 -15.54 30.18 -10.01
C LEU A 490 -16.01 29.02 -10.88
N VAL A 491 -15.22 27.95 -10.88
CA VAL A 491 -15.43 26.72 -11.65
C VAL A 491 -16.39 25.79 -10.90
N SER A 492 -17.34 25.15 -11.59
CA SER A 492 -18.41 24.38 -10.91
C SER A 492 -18.95 23.22 -11.73
N GLY A 493 -18.78 21.97 -11.28
CA GLY A 493 -19.60 20.82 -11.66
C GLY A 493 -19.46 20.19 -13.07
N ALA A 494 -19.49 20.94 -14.17
CA ALA A 494 -19.45 20.40 -15.55
C ALA A 494 -18.21 20.86 -16.34
N TYR A 495 -17.26 19.96 -16.56
CA TYR A 495 -15.96 20.27 -17.14
C TYR A 495 -15.86 19.96 -18.64
N ASP A 496 -15.07 20.75 -19.38
CA ASP A 496 -14.87 20.54 -20.83
C ASP A 496 -14.32 19.14 -21.16
N GLN A 497 -13.51 18.59 -20.26
CA GLN A 497 -12.89 17.27 -20.40
C GLN A 497 -13.25 16.38 -19.20
N LEU A 498 -13.96 15.28 -19.49
CA LEU A 498 -14.29 14.24 -18.53
C LEU A 498 -13.06 13.42 -18.13
N GLU A 499 -12.18 13.09 -19.09
CA GLU A 499 -10.94 12.35 -18.81
C GLU A 499 -9.90 13.26 -18.15
N VAL A 500 -9.27 12.78 -17.08
CA VAL A 500 -8.23 13.49 -16.34
C VAL A 500 -6.94 12.69 -16.27
N LEU A 501 -5.82 13.40 -16.15
CA LEU A 501 -4.52 12.78 -15.98
C LEU A 501 -4.49 11.93 -14.70
N SER A 502 -3.96 10.71 -14.81
CA SER A 502 -3.79 9.83 -13.65
C SER A 502 -2.67 10.33 -12.74
N CYS A 503 -2.80 10.08 -11.45
CA CYS A 503 -1.80 10.41 -10.43
C CYS A 503 -0.46 9.74 -10.71
N VAL A 504 -0.46 8.53 -11.30
CA VAL A 504 0.76 7.85 -11.74
C VAL A 504 1.47 8.60 -12.87
N GLN A 505 0.74 9.17 -13.82
CA GLN A 505 1.33 10.00 -14.88
C GLN A 505 1.89 11.32 -14.33
N MET A 506 1.23 11.91 -13.32
CA MET A 506 1.73 13.11 -12.63
C MET A 506 3.00 12.84 -11.82
N LEU A 507 3.07 11.71 -11.11
CA LEU A 507 4.24 11.29 -10.32
C LEU A 507 5.40 10.74 -11.18
N LEU A 508 5.13 10.41 -12.45
CA LEU A 508 6.08 9.72 -13.33
C LEU A 508 7.47 10.38 -13.41
N PRO A 509 7.62 11.72 -13.52
CA PRO A 509 8.92 12.38 -13.57
C PRO A 509 9.73 12.18 -12.28
N ASP A 510 9.09 12.34 -11.12
CA ASP A 510 9.72 12.17 -9.80
C ASP A 510 10.16 10.72 -9.57
N LEU A 511 9.33 9.75 -9.98
CA LEU A 511 9.65 8.33 -9.89
C LEU A 511 10.82 7.93 -10.80
N PHE A 512 10.90 8.50 -12.01
CA PHE A 512 12.05 8.31 -12.89
C PHE A 512 13.32 8.98 -12.35
N LEU A 513 13.23 10.20 -11.81
CA LEU A 513 14.36 10.92 -11.21
C LEU A 513 14.92 10.14 -10.01
N ALA A 514 14.06 9.73 -9.08
CA ALA A 514 14.44 8.93 -7.91
C ALA A 514 15.10 7.61 -8.33
N SER A 515 14.48 6.87 -9.25
CA SER A 515 15.02 5.61 -9.77
C SER A 515 16.38 5.80 -10.43
N GLY A 516 16.52 6.82 -11.29
CA GLY A 516 17.77 7.11 -12.02
C GLY A 516 18.94 7.42 -11.09
N ILE A 517 18.73 8.32 -10.11
CA ILE A 517 19.74 8.65 -9.09
C ILE A 517 20.17 7.38 -8.33
N MET A 518 19.21 6.57 -7.90
CA MET A 518 19.49 5.40 -7.07
C MET A 518 20.12 4.24 -7.85
N ILE A 519 19.81 4.09 -9.15
CA ILE A 519 20.55 3.18 -10.04
C ILE A 519 22.02 3.59 -10.13
N ILE A 520 22.30 4.88 -10.39
CA ILE A 520 23.68 5.39 -10.47
C ILE A 520 24.43 5.15 -9.15
N LEU A 521 23.83 5.50 -8.01
CA LEU A 521 24.43 5.27 -6.69
C LEU A 521 24.63 3.78 -6.38
N SER A 522 23.72 2.91 -6.82
CA SER A 522 23.84 1.45 -6.63
C SER A 522 24.96 0.82 -7.45
N ILE A 523 25.37 1.44 -8.57
CA ILE A 523 26.54 1.05 -9.38
C ILE A 523 27.83 1.63 -8.78
N LEU A 524 27.82 2.91 -8.39
CA LEU A 524 28.99 3.57 -7.82
C LEU A 524 29.41 3.00 -6.46
N TYR A 525 28.46 2.59 -5.61
CA TYR A 525 28.76 2.04 -4.28
C TYR A 525 29.73 0.85 -4.29
N PRO A 526 29.47 -0.27 -5.02
CA PRO A 526 30.41 -1.38 -5.10
C PRO A 526 31.72 -0.98 -5.81
N MET A 527 31.68 -0.11 -6.83
CA MET A 527 32.87 0.37 -7.53
C MET A 527 33.85 1.10 -6.59
N VAL A 528 33.34 2.01 -5.77
CA VAL A 528 34.14 2.76 -4.78
C VAL A 528 34.59 1.83 -3.64
N ARG A 529 33.69 1.01 -3.09
CA ARG A 529 33.99 0.12 -1.95
C ARG A 529 35.06 -0.94 -2.28
N HIS A 530 35.08 -1.46 -3.51
CA HIS A 530 36.03 -2.50 -3.93
C HIS A 530 37.15 -1.98 -4.85
N ARG A 531 37.14 -0.68 -5.20
CA ARG A 531 38.10 -0.02 -6.11
C ARG A 531 38.28 -0.75 -7.45
N ARG A 532 37.20 -1.35 -7.96
CA ARG A 532 37.17 -2.09 -9.24
C ARG A 532 35.86 -1.80 -9.97
N ILE A 533 35.95 -1.52 -11.27
CA ILE A 533 34.78 -1.28 -12.14
C ILE A 533 34.02 -2.58 -12.40
N TYR A 534 34.77 -3.65 -12.67
CA TYR A 534 34.24 -4.96 -13.02
C TYR A 534 34.46 -5.97 -11.89
N LEU A 535 33.45 -6.78 -11.65
CA LEU A 535 33.52 -8.04 -10.93
C LEU A 535 34.06 -9.11 -11.89
N ASP A 536 35.06 -9.86 -11.44
CA ASP A 536 35.65 -10.97 -12.18
C ASP A 536 35.03 -12.28 -11.71
N LEU A 537 34.42 -13.02 -12.63
CA LEU A 537 33.77 -14.30 -12.41
C LEU A 537 34.58 -15.50 -12.93
N ALA A 538 35.81 -15.33 -13.40
CA ALA A 538 36.66 -16.44 -13.86
C ALA A 538 36.90 -17.52 -12.78
N TYR A 539 36.78 -17.15 -11.49
CA TYR A 539 36.88 -18.10 -10.38
C TYR A 539 35.72 -19.12 -10.35
N PHE A 540 34.60 -18.90 -11.07
CA PHE A 540 33.51 -19.89 -11.18
C PHE A 540 34.00 -21.21 -11.79
N GLU A 541 34.99 -21.17 -12.68
CA GLU A 541 35.57 -22.37 -13.31
C GLU A 541 36.34 -23.27 -12.32
N HIS A 542 36.62 -22.78 -11.10
CA HIS A 542 37.43 -23.45 -10.08
C HIS A 542 36.61 -24.18 -9.00
N ASN A 543 35.28 -24.29 -9.18
CA ASN A 543 34.37 -24.93 -8.23
C ASN A 543 33.31 -25.78 -8.97
N GLU A 544 33.11 -27.03 -8.55
CA GLU A 544 32.29 -28.00 -9.29
C GLU A 544 30.78 -27.70 -9.24
N PHE A 545 30.35 -26.95 -8.23
CA PHE A 545 28.98 -26.44 -8.12
C PHE A 545 28.78 -25.20 -9.00
N LEU A 546 29.65 -24.18 -8.89
CA LEU A 546 29.51 -22.91 -9.62
C LEU A 546 29.62 -23.06 -11.15
N THR A 547 30.44 -24.00 -11.64
CA THR A 547 30.53 -24.33 -13.08
C THR A 547 29.20 -24.79 -13.70
N ARG A 548 28.25 -25.27 -12.89
CA ARG A 548 26.92 -25.72 -13.34
C ARG A 548 25.84 -24.66 -13.21
N GLU A 549 26.15 -23.56 -12.53
CA GLU A 549 25.24 -22.43 -12.34
C GLU A 549 25.30 -21.44 -13.49
N PHE A 550 24.22 -20.67 -13.67
CA PHE A 550 24.18 -19.63 -14.69
C PHE A 550 25.13 -18.47 -14.33
N VAL A 551 26.10 -18.18 -15.21
CA VAL A 551 27.04 -17.06 -15.09
C VAL A 551 26.47 -15.84 -15.85
N PRO A 552 26.25 -14.68 -15.19
CA PRO A 552 25.74 -13.49 -15.85
C PRO A 552 26.79 -12.85 -16.78
N SER A 553 26.36 -12.32 -17.93
CA SER A 553 27.28 -11.84 -18.99
C SER A 553 27.67 -10.36 -18.95
N TYR A 554 26.92 -9.48 -18.27
CA TYR A 554 27.15 -8.02 -18.31
C TYR A 554 26.91 -7.30 -16.98
N VAL A 555 25.80 -7.60 -16.31
CA VAL A 555 25.37 -6.92 -15.07
C VAL A 555 24.92 -7.97 -14.06
N THR A 556 25.14 -7.80 -12.75
CA THR A 556 24.57 -8.66 -11.71
C THR A 556 24.23 -7.89 -10.45
N CYS A 557 23.16 -8.30 -9.75
CA CYS A 557 22.91 -7.83 -8.39
C CYS A 557 23.66 -8.65 -7.33
N LEU A 558 24.04 -9.89 -7.66
CA LEU A 558 24.58 -10.84 -6.70
C LEU A 558 25.98 -10.42 -6.19
N PRO A 559 26.28 -10.54 -4.88
CA PRO A 559 27.61 -10.30 -4.31
C PRO A 559 28.63 -11.43 -4.61
N LEU A 560 28.87 -11.74 -5.88
CA LEU A 560 29.70 -12.86 -6.34
C LEU A 560 31.21 -12.54 -6.35
N TYR A 561 31.78 -12.21 -5.20
CA TYR A 561 33.23 -12.04 -5.06
C TYR A 561 33.93 -13.36 -4.70
N GLU A 562 35.16 -13.59 -5.19
CA GLU A 562 36.01 -14.71 -4.74
C GLU A 562 36.18 -14.71 -3.20
N SER A 563 36.18 -13.54 -2.56
CA SER A 563 36.24 -13.38 -1.09
C SER A 563 35.00 -13.88 -0.33
N GLU A 564 33.89 -14.17 -1.03
CA GLU A 564 32.70 -14.82 -0.46
C GLU A 564 32.77 -16.36 -0.59
N CYS A 565 33.87 -16.88 -1.11
CA CYS A 565 34.25 -18.29 -1.02
C CYS A 565 35.39 -18.47 -0.02
N ILE A 566 35.51 -19.67 0.55
CA ILE A 566 36.63 -20.06 1.41
C ILE A 566 37.67 -20.74 0.53
N LYS A 567 38.88 -20.19 0.46
CA LYS A 567 40.01 -20.77 -0.26
C LYS A 567 40.80 -21.67 0.69
N TYR A 568 40.92 -22.95 0.36
CA TYR A 568 41.69 -23.92 1.14
C TYR A 568 42.61 -24.72 0.21
N GLY A 569 43.89 -24.39 0.24
CA GLY A 569 44.85 -24.80 -0.79
C GLY A 569 44.42 -24.30 -2.17
N ASN A 570 44.38 -25.21 -3.15
CA ASN A 570 43.96 -24.91 -4.51
C ASN A 570 42.44 -25.04 -4.74
N LYS A 571 41.65 -25.39 -3.72
CA LYS A 571 40.18 -25.54 -3.84
C LYS A 571 39.43 -24.33 -3.29
N LEU A 572 38.34 -23.98 -3.95
CA LEU A 572 37.40 -22.93 -3.56
C LEU A 572 36.10 -23.57 -3.07
N PHE A 573 35.67 -23.20 -1.86
CA PHE A 573 34.45 -23.69 -1.23
C PHE A 573 33.43 -22.56 -1.11
N VAL A 574 32.24 -22.74 -1.69
CA VAL A 574 31.13 -21.77 -1.61
C VAL A 574 30.53 -21.78 -0.20
N LYS A 575 30.42 -20.61 0.44
CA LYS A 575 29.76 -20.44 1.74
C LYS A 575 28.24 -20.73 1.65
N ALA A 576 27.65 -21.18 2.75
CA ALA A 576 26.19 -21.34 2.88
C ALA A 576 25.40 -20.04 2.58
N SER A 577 25.94 -18.87 2.94
CA SER A 577 25.36 -17.57 2.63
C SER A 577 25.29 -17.32 1.11
N THR A 578 26.35 -17.65 0.37
CA THR A 578 26.42 -17.53 -1.09
C THR A 578 25.45 -18.49 -1.78
N LEU A 579 25.23 -19.68 -1.22
CA LEU A 579 24.18 -20.61 -1.70
C LEU A 579 22.77 -20.05 -1.47
N ALA A 580 22.50 -19.41 -0.33
CA ALA A 580 21.22 -18.76 -0.06
C ALA A 580 20.96 -17.52 -0.95
N VAL A 581 22.01 -16.74 -1.27
CA VAL A 581 22.00 -15.68 -2.30
C VAL A 581 21.52 -16.27 -3.64
N LEU A 582 22.13 -17.38 -4.08
CA LEU A 582 21.79 -18.07 -5.33
C LEU A 582 20.40 -18.72 -5.35
N GLY A 583 19.71 -18.79 -4.19
CA GLY A 583 18.36 -19.33 -4.07
C GLY A 583 18.30 -20.79 -3.60
N TYR A 584 19.33 -21.25 -2.87
CA TYR A 584 19.43 -22.62 -2.38
C TYR A 584 19.48 -22.71 -0.84
N GLY A 585 18.71 -23.63 -0.27
CA GLY A 585 18.73 -23.99 1.14
C GLY A 585 19.41 -25.34 1.36
N ILE A 586 20.14 -25.48 2.47
CA ILE A 586 20.80 -26.73 2.88
C ILE A 586 20.03 -27.35 4.04
N ILE A 587 19.62 -28.60 3.90
CA ILE A 587 19.00 -29.38 4.98
C ILE A 587 19.84 -30.61 5.32
N GLU A 588 19.67 -31.09 6.54
CA GLU A 588 20.26 -32.34 7.04
C GLU A 588 19.18 -33.22 7.68
N GLU A 589 19.38 -34.54 7.67
CA GLU A 589 18.47 -35.46 8.35
C GLU A 589 18.56 -35.28 9.87
N GLN A 590 17.42 -35.05 10.51
CA GLN A 590 17.35 -34.96 11.96
C GLN A 590 17.53 -36.37 12.52
N ALA A 591 18.70 -36.65 13.09
CA ALA A 591 19.02 -37.92 13.71
C ALA A 591 17.89 -38.38 14.65
N SER A 592 17.28 -39.53 14.34
CA SER A 592 16.35 -40.20 15.23
C SER A 592 17.09 -40.58 16.51
N SER A 593 16.54 -40.25 17.68
CA SER A 593 17.12 -40.55 18.99
C SER A 593 17.08 -42.03 19.38
N VAL A 594 17.00 -42.92 18.39
CA VAL A 594 17.13 -44.37 18.55
C VAL A 594 18.62 -44.68 18.58
N ILE A 595 19.08 -45.28 19.67
CA ILE A 595 20.48 -45.67 19.85
C ILE A 595 20.78 -46.84 18.89
N GLU A 596 21.29 -46.54 17.70
CA GLU A 596 21.84 -47.57 16.80
C GLU A 596 23.14 -48.11 17.40
N VAL A 597 23.08 -49.30 18.00
CA VAL A 597 24.28 -50.08 18.36
C VAL A 597 24.89 -50.62 17.06
N LYS A 598 25.80 -49.87 16.44
CA LYS A 598 26.50 -50.30 15.23
C LYS A 598 27.54 -51.37 15.57
N PRO A 599 27.60 -52.49 14.81
CA PRO A 599 28.60 -53.51 15.03
C PRO A 599 30.02 -52.98 14.76
N LEU A 600 30.99 -53.54 15.48
CA LEU A 600 32.39 -53.14 15.44
C LEU A 600 32.93 -53.26 14.00
N GLY A 601 33.46 -52.16 13.44
CA GLY A 601 33.97 -52.10 12.06
C GLY A 601 33.04 -51.44 11.04
N THR A 602 31.80 -51.08 11.40
CA THR A 602 30.95 -50.27 10.52
C THR A 602 31.51 -48.85 10.39
N LYS A 603 31.92 -48.43 9.19
CA LYS A 603 32.34 -47.04 8.95
C LYS A 603 31.22 -46.08 9.38
N VAL A 604 31.57 -45.04 10.13
CA VAL A 604 30.65 -43.95 10.44
C VAL A 604 30.27 -43.30 9.11
N VAL A 605 28.98 -43.42 8.73
CA VAL A 605 28.45 -42.74 7.55
C VAL A 605 28.47 -41.25 7.84
N GLU A 606 29.29 -40.52 7.10
CA GLU A 606 29.40 -39.07 7.22
C GLU A 606 28.05 -38.41 6.90
N PRO A 607 27.69 -37.31 7.59
CA PRO A 607 26.40 -36.66 7.39
C PRO A 607 26.27 -36.14 5.96
N SER A 608 25.33 -36.71 5.20
CA SER A 608 24.98 -36.23 3.87
C SER A 608 24.05 -35.03 3.98
N PHE A 609 24.47 -33.88 3.46
CA PHE A 609 23.63 -32.69 3.35
C PHE A 609 22.90 -32.68 2.01
N VAL A 610 21.68 -32.16 2.01
CA VAL A 610 20.82 -32.10 0.82
C VAL A 610 20.57 -30.63 0.49
N VAL A 611 20.83 -30.26 -0.76
CA VAL A 611 20.59 -28.90 -1.27
C VAL A 611 19.29 -28.90 -2.07
N LEU A 612 18.45 -27.90 -1.81
CA LEU A 612 17.14 -27.72 -2.43
C LEU A 612 16.89 -26.25 -2.75
N SER A 613 15.92 -25.95 -3.62
CA SER A 613 15.51 -24.57 -3.90
C SER A 613 14.89 -23.94 -2.66
N LEU A 614 15.17 -22.65 -2.41
CA LEU A 614 14.65 -21.93 -1.25
C LEU A 614 13.11 -21.89 -1.20
N TYR A 615 12.44 -21.94 -2.36
CA TYR A 615 10.97 -22.07 -2.46
C TYR A 615 10.45 -23.37 -1.81
N ASP A 616 11.18 -24.47 -1.98
CA ASP A 616 10.82 -25.79 -1.48
C ASP A 616 11.16 -25.95 0.03
N LEU A 617 11.88 -25.00 0.63
CA LEU A 617 12.44 -25.12 1.98
C LEU A 617 11.37 -25.28 3.07
N MET A 618 10.28 -24.50 3.02
CA MET A 618 9.19 -24.63 4.00
C MET A 618 8.46 -25.97 3.87
N MET A 619 8.25 -26.46 2.66
CA MET A 619 7.68 -27.80 2.45
C MET A 619 8.61 -28.90 2.95
N ALA A 620 9.93 -28.76 2.77
CA ALA A 620 10.90 -29.73 3.28
C ALA A 620 10.92 -29.81 4.81
N LEU A 621 10.83 -28.67 5.49
CA LEU A 621 10.85 -28.57 6.96
C LEU A 621 9.47 -28.83 7.60
N SER A 622 8.38 -28.75 6.83
CA SER A 622 7.03 -29.02 7.32
C SER A 622 6.84 -30.45 7.84
N TYR A 623 6.01 -30.60 8.88
CA TYR A 623 5.63 -31.90 9.43
C TYR A 623 4.60 -32.64 8.53
N VAL A 624 3.74 -31.89 7.84
CA VAL A 624 2.71 -32.44 6.93
C VAL A 624 3.11 -32.21 5.48
N ARG A 625 3.80 -33.20 4.89
CA ARG A 625 4.33 -33.11 3.51
C ARG A 625 3.32 -33.54 2.44
N ALA A 626 2.45 -32.60 2.06
CA ALA A 626 1.61 -32.72 0.87
C ALA A 626 2.49 -33.00 -0.38
N TYR A 627 3.49 -32.16 -0.62
CA TYR A 627 4.48 -32.30 -1.68
C TYR A 627 5.84 -32.82 -1.16
N ALA A 628 6.63 -33.44 -2.04
CA ALA A 628 8.00 -33.86 -1.77
C ALA A 628 8.96 -33.06 -2.67
N PRO A 629 9.65 -32.03 -2.10
CA PRO A 629 10.70 -31.26 -2.73
C PRO A 629 11.70 -32.03 -3.57
N ARG A 630 12.18 -31.39 -4.65
CA ARG A 630 13.24 -31.93 -5.51
C ARG A 630 14.62 -31.61 -4.91
N ILE A 631 15.53 -32.56 -5.01
CA ILE A 631 16.93 -32.39 -4.62
C ILE A 631 17.70 -31.79 -5.81
N VAL A 632 18.48 -30.75 -5.55
CA VAL A 632 19.36 -30.11 -6.54
C VAL A 632 20.71 -30.85 -6.58
N CYS A 633 21.33 -31.03 -5.41
CA CYS A 633 22.52 -31.85 -5.23
C CYS A 633 22.61 -32.39 -3.80
N THR A 634 23.50 -33.35 -3.59
CA THR A 634 23.95 -33.78 -2.25
C THR A 634 25.36 -33.29 -2.00
N VAL A 635 25.70 -33.11 -0.72
CA VAL A 635 27.05 -32.72 -0.29
C VAL A 635 27.52 -33.73 0.74
N GLN A 636 28.62 -34.41 0.45
CA GLN A 636 29.28 -35.35 1.35
C GLN A 636 30.74 -34.91 1.51
N SER A 637 31.21 -34.74 2.74
CA SER A 637 32.55 -34.21 3.05
C SER A 637 32.93 -32.97 2.21
N TYR A 638 32.00 -32.00 2.17
CA TYR A 638 32.08 -30.74 1.41
C TYR A 638 32.22 -30.87 -0.12
N GLN A 639 32.19 -32.08 -0.68
CA GLN A 639 32.23 -32.30 -2.13
C GLN A 639 30.83 -32.27 -2.72
N PHE A 640 30.68 -31.58 -3.85
CA PHE A 640 29.47 -31.60 -4.66
C PHE A 640 29.22 -33.01 -5.22
N GLN A 641 27.99 -33.51 -5.07
CA GLN A 641 27.53 -34.72 -5.73
C GLN A 641 26.30 -34.44 -6.59
N ALA A 642 26.43 -34.73 -7.88
CA ALA A 642 25.34 -34.64 -8.84
C ALA A 642 24.28 -35.71 -8.55
N VAL A 643 23.02 -35.30 -8.44
CA VAL A 643 21.89 -36.19 -8.18
C VAL A 643 21.08 -36.39 -9.48
N PRO A 644 20.53 -37.59 -9.75
CA PRO A 644 19.69 -37.81 -10.92
C PRO A 644 18.49 -36.84 -11.00
N LYS A 645 18.13 -36.43 -12.22
CA LYS A 645 17.01 -35.50 -12.43
C LYS A 645 15.72 -36.09 -11.86
N GLY A 646 15.05 -35.31 -11.00
CA GLY A 646 13.75 -35.68 -10.42
C GLY A 646 13.81 -36.43 -9.10
N THR A 647 14.99 -36.69 -8.53
CA THR A 647 15.12 -37.21 -7.15
C THR A 647 14.49 -36.26 -6.15
N LYS A 648 13.81 -36.81 -5.13
CA LYS A 648 13.03 -36.07 -4.12
C LYS A 648 13.44 -36.46 -2.72
N ILE A 649 13.18 -35.56 -1.76
CA ILE A 649 13.38 -35.85 -0.33
C ILE A 649 12.43 -36.97 0.14
N ARG A 650 12.84 -37.74 1.16
CA ARG A 650 12.01 -38.80 1.73
C ARG A 650 10.86 -38.19 2.53
N LYS A 651 9.62 -38.58 2.26
CA LYS A 651 8.45 -38.04 2.98
C LYS A 651 8.46 -38.34 4.49
N THR A 652 9.07 -39.46 4.90
CA THR A 652 9.08 -39.98 6.28
C THR A 652 10.19 -39.41 7.16
N THR A 653 11.30 -38.92 6.60
CA THR A 653 12.43 -38.43 7.39
C THR A 653 12.23 -36.99 7.86
N LYS A 654 12.46 -36.68 9.14
CA LYS A 654 12.50 -35.28 9.60
C LYS A 654 13.81 -34.62 9.14
N TYR A 655 13.73 -33.39 8.65
CA TYR A 655 14.88 -32.60 8.21
C TYR A 655 14.98 -31.33 9.05
N ARG A 656 16.19 -30.83 9.28
CA ARG A 656 16.46 -29.51 9.88
C ARG A 656 17.31 -28.65 8.93
N LEU A 657 17.15 -27.33 8.98
CA LEU A 657 18.00 -26.39 8.22
C LEU A 657 19.42 -26.40 8.80
N ASN A 658 20.41 -26.62 7.95
CA ASN A 658 21.82 -26.41 8.29
C ASN A 658 22.23 -24.97 7.95
N LYS A 659 23.03 -24.34 8.82
CA LYS A 659 23.42 -22.93 8.73
C LYS A 659 24.83 -22.68 8.17
N GLY A 660 25.67 -23.72 8.00
CA GLY A 660 27.12 -23.54 7.85
C GLY A 660 27.88 -24.48 6.89
N THR A 661 27.25 -25.50 6.30
CA THR A 661 27.93 -26.37 5.32
C THR A 661 28.33 -25.59 4.06
N CYS A 662 29.56 -25.83 3.58
CA CYS A 662 30.10 -25.25 2.34
C CYS A 662 30.20 -26.30 1.22
N VAL A 663 30.40 -25.89 -0.03
CA VAL A 663 30.46 -26.80 -1.20
C VAL A 663 31.66 -26.49 -2.10
N SER A 664 32.51 -27.49 -2.36
CA SER A 664 33.65 -27.45 -3.30
C SER A 664 33.25 -27.70 -4.75
#